data_AF-A0A7L1DLY6-F1
#
_entry.id   AF-A0A7L1DLY6-F1
#
_cell.length_a   1.000
_cell.length_b   1.000
_cell.length_c   1.000
_cell.angle_alpha   90.00
_cell.angle_beta   90.00
_cell.angle_gamma   90.00
#
_symmetry.space_group_name_H-M   'P 1'
#
loop_
_entity.id
_entity.type
_entity.pdbx_description
1 polymer ?
#
loop_
_entity_poly.entity_id
_entity_poly.type
_entity_poly.pdbx_seq_one_letter_code
_entity_poly.pdbx_strand_id
1 'polypeptide(L)'
;PAMANSGDPQATLKRCLAVLRDARNDSEQFAALLLVTKAVRAGEVDAKTRRQIFDAIGFTFPSRLLSSRQPPAGCPPHTFRALGLTLLACFCTDPQLAGHPQVLSKISTFNEVLLSPCTPDSTSMVEDVLQCLSAVLATARGPRELVAKGTVSALCQAYLRGGHGSARALTLLVGLLAVAEAKCWQREAPQLLAMLAKLSGDFLQAEDVTKFELCEVLPHFIPPGPQLTQDSQGSQCLCRLYRGLADILGSKLSQSQRDPALKLAAGLVQACGAEWIPAGSAGSKFLALLVNLACVEVRLALEEPDPVEVEGKKEVVTACYVLMEMGIQECLREENPLLDEVQKVQLMRIMEEAFGAVIFYLRQVKEEGLQDPFVFASVRVLGAWMAEETSSLKQEICELLPFLVCYARKLFKEGNPAVSLLQAELASTEGSALPQDALRFLLPGFCHLTAEDRPRDILVSEGAPALLCEYFLHQWEVLTSEPTAPPSSDMSLQTLCGIFLNLVVTAPDLARQDKTFSSLMDVLLKSLPLLLSRQQHLVLAANVATLGLMLARILAGSAALQGTQSAKEFFGAAIRFLSQAHTAQAAPGSDSLAMAVSPAYTSFWDDICELWFLGMQALAGCIPLFPWLPQAVLQARWLEGLLELLSRVAPASLDFELVAAFQGVLVELARASEPCRSVILSHQGAEWANLYGMAALEQCLAKQ
;
A
#
# COMPACT_ATOMS: atom_id res chain seq x y z
N PRO A 1 -57.33 3.87 55.00
CA PRO A 1 -58.28 3.20 54.09
C PRO A 1 -57.99 3.60 52.64
N ALA A 2 -57.52 2.61 51.87
CA ALA A 2 -56.96 2.76 50.54
C ALA A 2 -58.01 3.05 49.47
N MET A 3 -57.67 3.94 48.54
CA MET A 3 -58.16 3.87 47.16
C MET A 3 -56.93 3.73 46.26
N ALA A 4 -56.54 2.48 46.03
CA ALA A 4 -55.63 2.10 44.98
C ALA A 4 -56.37 2.27 43.65
N ASN A 5 -56.13 3.39 42.97
CA ASN A 5 -56.53 3.55 41.58
C ASN A 5 -55.41 2.93 40.74
N SER A 6 -55.49 1.62 40.52
CA SER A 6 -54.67 0.91 39.54
C SER A 6 -55.15 1.30 38.13
N GLY A 7 -54.82 2.52 37.70
CA GLY A 7 -54.96 2.91 36.31
C GLY A 7 -53.87 2.21 35.49
N ASP A 8 -54.25 1.57 34.40
CA ASP A 8 -53.32 1.00 33.42
C ASP A 8 -52.20 2.03 33.12
N PRO A 9 -50.92 1.74 33.42
CA PRO A 9 -49.80 2.64 33.18
C PRO A 9 -49.75 3.10 31.72
N GLN A 10 -50.15 2.23 30.78
CA GLN A 10 -50.16 2.53 29.36
C GLN A 10 -51.27 3.52 28.97
N ALA A 11 -52.45 3.41 29.60
CA ALA A 11 -53.55 4.35 29.42
C ALA A 11 -53.23 5.74 30.00
N THR A 12 -52.53 5.78 31.14
CA THR A 12 -52.06 7.01 31.76
C THR A 12 -51.04 7.72 30.86
N LEU A 13 -50.08 6.98 30.30
CA LEU A 13 -49.10 7.52 29.36
C LEU A 13 -49.74 8.05 28.08
N LYS A 14 -50.69 7.31 27.47
CA LYS A 14 -51.42 7.79 26.28
C LYS A 14 -52.14 9.12 26.54
N ARG A 15 -52.72 9.32 27.72
CA ARG A 15 -53.33 10.60 28.11
C ARG A 15 -52.28 11.70 28.25
N CYS A 16 -51.14 11.43 28.89
CA CYS A 16 -50.05 12.40 29.00
C CYS A 16 -49.48 12.80 27.62
N LEU A 17 -49.33 11.84 26.70
CA LEU A 17 -48.89 12.10 25.32
C LEU A 17 -49.90 12.92 24.51
N ALA A 18 -51.21 12.71 24.71
CA ALA A 18 -52.25 13.53 24.09
C ALA A 18 -52.16 14.98 24.59
N VAL A 19 -52.06 15.18 25.91
CA VAL A 19 -51.88 16.52 26.50
C VAL A 19 -50.60 17.21 25.99
N LEU A 20 -49.52 16.45 25.79
CA LEU A 20 -48.26 16.97 25.24
C LEU A 20 -48.39 17.41 23.78
N ARG A 21 -49.16 16.68 22.96
CA ARG A 21 -49.44 17.04 21.56
C ARG A 21 -50.38 18.23 21.43
N ASP A 22 -51.34 18.36 22.34
CA ASP A 22 -52.37 19.41 22.31
C ASP A 22 -51.92 20.72 22.98
N ALA A 23 -50.73 20.73 23.58
CA ALA A 23 -50.16 21.90 24.26
C ALA A 23 -49.94 23.07 23.28
N ARG A 24 -50.46 24.25 23.62
CA ARG A 24 -50.51 25.43 22.73
C ARG A 24 -49.33 26.39 22.91
N ASN A 25 -48.63 26.29 24.04
CA ASN A 25 -47.50 27.14 24.39
C ASN A 25 -46.44 26.34 25.17
N ASP A 26 -45.25 26.92 25.31
CA ASP A 26 -44.09 26.23 25.89
C ASP A 26 -44.28 25.91 27.38
N SER A 27 -45.08 26.69 28.10
CA SER A 27 -45.44 26.42 29.49
C SER A 27 -46.33 25.19 29.62
N GLU A 28 -47.33 25.04 28.74
CA GLU A 28 -48.16 23.83 28.65
C GLU A 28 -47.34 22.61 28.21
N GLN A 29 -46.44 22.77 27.24
CA GLN A 29 -45.53 21.69 26.82
C GLN A 29 -44.62 21.24 27.96
N PHE A 30 -44.07 22.18 28.74
CA PHE A 30 -43.22 21.85 29.88
C PHE A 30 -44.00 21.15 31.00
N ALA A 31 -45.21 21.63 31.33
CA ALA A 31 -46.07 20.99 32.31
C ALA A 31 -46.47 19.56 31.88
N ALA A 32 -46.79 19.38 30.59
CA ALA A 32 -47.10 18.06 30.02
C ALA A 32 -45.88 17.12 30.05
N LEU A 33 -44.68 17.63 29.76
CA LEU A 33 -43.44 16.87 29.83
C LEU A 33 -43.15 16.38 31.27
N LEU A 34 -43.39 17.22 32.28
CA LEU A 34 -43.27 16.82 33.70
C LEU A 34 -44.29 15.75 34.11
N LEU A 35 -45.47 15.73 33.50
CA LEU A 35 -46.45 14.65 33.70
C LEU A 35 -45.95 13.33 33.08
N VAL A 36 -45.34 13.40 31.89
CA VAL A 36 -44.73 12.22 31.23
C VAL A 36 -43.59 11.65 32.07
N THR A 37 -42.68 12.49 32.59
CA THR A 37 -41.55 12.02 33.42
C THR A 37 -41.98 11.51 34.80
N LYS A 38 -43.16 11.89 35.30
CA LYS A 38 -43.77 11.31 36.50
C LYS A 38 -44.50 10.00 36.22
N ALA A 39 -45.13 9.87 35.05
CA ALA A 39 -45.87 8.68 34.65
C ALA A 39 -44.95 7.52 34.24
N VAL A 40 -43.71 7.83 33.83
CA VAL A 40 -42.78 6.86 33.27
C VAL A 40 -41.39 7.05 33.87
N ARG A 41 -40.80 5.98 34.43
CA ARG A 41 -39.42 5.99 34.91
C ARG A 41 -38.44 5.75 33.77
N ALA A 42 -37.37 6.55 33.71
CA ALA A 42 -36.40 6.54 32.60
C ALA A 42 -35.77 5.16 32.31
N GLY A 43 -35.67 4.26 33.30
CA GLY A 43 -35.12 2.90 33.14
C GLY A 43 -36.12 1.81 32.75
N GLU A 44 -37.43 2.10 32.73
CA GLU A 44 -38.49 1.10 32.54
C GLU A 44 -39.20 1.24 31.17
N VAL A 45 -38.68 2.08 30.28
CA VAL A 45 -39.31 2.44 28.99
C VAL A 45 -38.77 1.58 27.86
N ASP A 46 -39.64 0.92 27.11
CA ASP A 46 -39.24 0.20 25.89
C ASP A 46 -38.95 1.18 24.72
N ALA A 47 -38.24 0.71 23.69
CA ALA A 47 -37.86 1.54 22.55
C ALA A 47 -39.06 2.16 21.82
N LYS A 48 -40.18 1.42 21.75
CA LYS A 48 -41.41 1.87 21.12
C LYS A 48 -42.05 3.04 21.87
N THR A 49 -42.10 2.96 23.20
CA THR A 49 -42.65 4.02 24.03
C THR A 49 -41.75 5.26 24.03
N ARG A 50 -40.42 5.09 24.05
CA ARG A 50 -39.48 6.22 23.86
C ARG A 50 -39.73 6.94 22.55
N ARG A 51 -39.93 6.18 21.45
CA ARG A 51 -40.22 6.79 20.14
C ARG A 51 -41.53 7.58 20.15
N GLN A 52 -42.58 7.04 20.77
CA GLN A 52 -43.86 7.75 20.89
C GLN A 52 -43.75 9.06 21.69
N ILE A 53 -42.91 9.07 22.73
CA ILE A 53 -42.60 10.29 23.51
C ILE A 53 -41.87 11.29 22.62
N PHE A 54 -40.86 10.86 21.86
CA PHE A 54 -40.11 11.74 20.95
C PHE A 54 -40.98 12.32 19.84
N ASP A 55 -41.85 11.52 19.24
CA ASP A 55 -42.82 11.96 18.22
C ASP A 55 -43.84 12.95 18.80
N ALA A 56 -44.21 12.83 20.08
CA ALA A 56 -45.13 13.75 20.74
C ALA A 56 -44.49 15.10 21.12
N ILE A 57 -43.20 15.11 21.49
CA ILE A 57 -42.45 16.34 21.80
C ILE A 57 -42.09 17.10 20.52
N GLY A 58 -41.60 16.38 19.51
CA GLY A 58 -41.06 16.95 18.28
C GLY A 58 -39.75 17.73 18.50
N PHE A 59 -39.07 18.08 17.41
CA PHE A 59 -37.78 18.81 17.46
C PHE A 59 -37.92 20.33 17.59
N THR A 60 -39.11 20.87 17.35
CA THR A 60 -39.37 22.32 17.41
C THR A 60 -39.26 22.85 18.83
N PHE A 61 -39.73 22.09 19.82
CA PHE A 61 -39.67 22.48 21.23
C PHE A 61 -38.22 22.52 21.77
N PRO A 62 -37.39 21.46 21.66
CA PRO A 62 -35.98 21.53 22.04
C PRO A 62 -35.20 22.62 21.29
N SER A 63 -35.49 22.83 20.00
CA SER A 63 -34.83 23.89 19.21
C SER A 63 -35.13 25.30 19.73
N ARG A 64 -36.37 25.55 20.18
CA ARG A 64 -36.75 26.83 20.80
C ARG A 64 -36.11 27.02 22.16
N LEU A 65 -36.06 25.96 22.98
CA LEU A 65 -35.36 25.97 24.28
C LEU A 65 -33.88 26.32 24.13
N LEU A 66 -33.18 25.72 23.15
CA LEU A 66 -31.78 26.03 22.85
C LEU A 66 -31.55 27.47 22.38
N SER A 67 -32.54 28.07 21.73
CA SER A 67 -32.44 29.42 21.15
C SER A 67 -32.93 30.51 22.12
N SER A 68 -33.52 30.13 23.24
CA SER A 68 -34.10 31.05 24.21
C SER A 68 -33.01 31.78 24.99
N ARG A 69 -32.97 33.12 24.85
CA ARG A 69 -31.98 34.00 25.51
C ARG A 69 -32.50 34.69 26.76
N GLN A 70 -33.79 34.54 27.09
CA GLN A 70 -34.44 35.22 28.21
C GLN A 70 -35.20 34.21 29.07
N PRO A 71 -34.59 33.69 30.16
CA PRO A 71 -35.32 32.89 31.13
C PRO A 71 -36.27 33.77 31.95
N PRO A 72 -37.35 33.20 32.52
CA PRO A 72 -38.22 33.90 33.47
C PRO A 72 -37.44 34.49 34.66
N ALA A 73 -37.93 35.59 35.24
CA ALA A 73 -37.31 36.22 36.39
C ALA A 73 -37.10 35.20 37.54
N GLY A 74 -35.85 35.03 37.99
CA GLY A 74 -35.47 34.06 39.03
C GLY A 74 -34.92 32.72 38.52
N CYS A 75 -34.90 32.47 37.20
CA CYS A 75 -34.28 31.27 36.62
C CYS A 75 -32.85 31.56 36.13
N PRO A 76 -31.87 30.65 36.38
CA PRO A 76 -30.52 30.78 35.84
C PRO A 76 -30.48 30.90 34.31
N PRO A 77 -29.49 31.62 33.73
CA PRO A 77 -29.39 31.89 32.30
C PRO A 77 -29.26 30.64 31.41
N HIS A 78 -28.89 29.49 31.99
CA HIS A 78 -28.61 28.26 31.25
C HIS A 78 -29.69 27.17 31.36
N THR A 79 -30.73 27.35 32.19
CA THR A 79 -31.69 26.28 32.51
C THR A 79 -32.46 25.78 31.28
N PHE A 80 -32.92 26.69 30.41
CA PHE A 80 -33.62 26.29 29.17
C PHE A 80 -32.68 25.65 28.16
N ARG A 81 -31.44 26.15 28.04
CA ARG A 81 -30.43 25.53 27.18
C ARG A 81 -30.09 24.12 27.65
N ALA A 82 -29.88 23.93 28.95
CA ALA A 82 -29.61 22.63 29.56
C ALA A 82 -30.76 21.66 29.29
N LEU A 83 -32.01 22.06 29.57
CA LEU A 83 -33.17 21.23 29.28
C LEU A 83 -33.30 20.86 27.80
N GLY A 84 -33.05 21.82 26.90
CA GLY A 84 -33.06 21.58 25.46
C GLY A 84 -32.00 20.56 25.04
N LEU A 85 -30.80 20.63 25.61
CA LEU A 85 -29.73 19.65 25.39
C LEU A 85 -30.09 18.27 25.95
N THR A 86 -30.62 18.19 27.17
CA THR A 86 -31.03 16.92 27.78
C THR A 86 -32.11 16.22 26.94
N LEU A 87 -33.08 16.98 26.41
CA LEU A 87 -34.09 16.44 25.50
C LEU A 87 -33.48 15.89 24.21
N LEU A 88 -32.54 16.63 23.60
CA LEU A 88 -31.85 16.15 22.40
C LEU A 88 -30.94 14.94 22.70
N ALA A 89 -30.27 14.90 23.85
CA ALA A 89 -29.47 13.77 24.29
C ALA A 89 -30.33 12.53 24.48
N CYS A 90 -31.52 12.69 25.04
CA CYS A 90 -32.53 11.64 25.10
C CYS A 90 -32.94 11.18 23.69
N PHE A 91 -33.24 12.09 22.76
CA PHE A 91 -33.62 11.73 21.39
C PHE A 91 -32.50 10.94 20.69
N CYS A 92 -31.25 11.33 20.94
CA CYS A 92 -30.06 10.69 20.38
C CYS A 92 -29.82 9.25 20.88
N THR A 93 -30.55 8.80 21.91
CA THR A 93 -30.54 7.36 22.28
C THR A 93 -31.20 6.47 21.23
N ASP A 94 -31.98 7.05 20.31
CA ASP A 94 -32.50 6.39 19.11
C ASP A 94 -31.59 6.71 17.90
N PRO A 95 -30.91 5.71 17.30
CA PRO A 95 -30.01 5.92 16.16
C PRO A 95 -30.66 6.62 14.95
N GLN A 96 -31.96 6.40 14.72
CA GLN A 96 -32.66 7.05 13.61
C GLN A 96 -32.90 8.54 13.88
N LEU A 97 -33.11 8.93 15.13
CA LEU A 97 -33.26 10.35 15.50
C LEU A 97 -31.91 11.05 15.59
N ALA A 98 -30.85 10.37 16.05
CA ALA A 98 -29.50 10.92 16.06
C ALA A 98 -29.04 11.36 14.66
N GLY A 99 -29.39 10.59 13.62
CA GLY A 99 -29.09 10.91 12.22
C GLY A 99 -30.08 11.88 11.57
N HIS A 100 -31.08 12.37 12.30
CA HIS A 100 -32.12 13.22 11.73
C HIS A 100 -31.58 14.62 11.40
N PRO A 101 -31.97 15.25 10.26
CA PRO A 101 -31.46 16.56 9.85
C PRO A 101 -31.57 17.66 10.90
N GLN A 102 -32.60 17.60 11.75
CA GLN A 102 -32.78 18.58 12.83
C GLN A 102 -31.74 18.43 13.95
N VAL A 103 -31.25 17.22 14.27
CA VAL A 103 -30.12 17.04 15.20
C VAL A 103 -28.82 17.49 14.53
N LEU A 104 -28.59 17.05 13.29
CA LEU A 104 -27.38 17.41 12.53
C LEU A 104 -27.24 18.94 12.37
N SER A 105 -28.36 19.66 12.23
CA SER A 105 -28.36 21.13 12.17
C SER A 105 -27.86 21.81 13.46
N LYS A 106 -27.86 21.11 14.60
CA LYS A 106 -27.46 21.63 15.92
C LYS A 106 -26.02 21.33 16.30
N ILE A 107 -25.26 20.59 15.48
CA ILE A 107 -23.85 20.26 15.76
C ILE A 107 -23.01 21.51 16.07
N SER A 108 -23.20 22.63 15.35
CA SER A 108 -22.48 23.88 15.66
C SER A 108 -22.81 24.42 17.05
N THR A 109 -24.08 24.34 17.48
CA THR A 109 -24.50 24.72 18.84
C THR A 109 -23.91 23.79 19.89
N PHE A 110 -23.75 22.50 19.59
CA PHE A 110 -23.07 21.55 20.46
C PHE A 110 -21.59 21.90 20.62
N ASN A 111 -20.90 22.20 19.51
CA ASN A 111 -19.51 22.63 19.51
C ASN A 111 -19.31 23.93 20.34
N GLU A 112 -20.23 24.90 20.25
CA GLU A 112 -20.19 26.12 21.07
C GLU A 112 -20.28 25.84 22.58
N VAL A 113 -21.07 24.83 23.00
CA VAL A 113 -21.15 24.44 24.42
C VAL A 113 -19.81 23.85 24.88
N LEU A 114 -19.18 22.98 24.08
CA LEU A 114 -17.87 22.42 24.39
C LEU A 114 -16.78 23.50 24.49
N LEU A 115 -16.88 24.53 23.66
CA LEU A 115 -15.93 25.65 23.63
C LEU A 115 -16.21 26.70 24.70
N SER A 116 -17.33 26.65 25.40
CA SER A 116 -17.65 27.58 26.49
C SER A 116 -16.88 27.21 27.77
N PRO A 117 -16.50 28.19 28.62
CA PRO A 117 -15.85 27.89 29.89
C PRO A 117 -16.79 27.08 30.80
N CYS A 118 -16.28 25.98 31.34
CA CYS A 118 -17.06 25.05 32.14
C CYS A 118 -17.24 25.61 33.57
N THR A 119 -18.47 26.00 33.90
CA THR A 119 -18.93 26.28 35.26
C THR A 119 -19.57 25.02 35.87
N PRO A 120 -19.64 24.87 37.21
CA PRO A 120 -20.27 23.70 37.84
C PRO A 120 -21.70 23.44 37.34
N ASP A 121 -22.46 24.49 37.04
CA ASP A 121 -23.83 24.42 36.51
C ASP A 121 -23.90 24.00 35.02
N SER A 122 -22.76 23.96 34.32
CA SER A 122 -22.67 23.60 32.89
C SER A 122 -22.18 22.18 32.62
N THR A 123 -21.78 21.45 33.66
CA THR A 123 -21.27 20.07 33.57
C THR A 123 -22.26 19.12 32.90
N SER A 124 -23.54 19.18 33.29
CA SER A 124 -24.61 18.38 32.69
C SER A 124 -24.80 18.70 31.19
N MET A 125 -24.66 19.96 30.81
CA MET A 125 -24.76 20.37 29.40
C MET A 125 -23.63 19.78 28.55
N VAL A 126 -22.42 19.71 29.10
CA VAL A 126 -21.27 19.09 28.41
C VAL A 126 -21.51 17.60 28.23
N GLU A 127 -21.99 16.90 29.25
CA GLU A 127 -22.29 15.47 29.19
C GLU A 127 -23.38 15.14 28.16
N ASP A 128 -24.46 15.94 28.14
CA ASP A 128 -25.55 15.83 27.16
C ASP A 128 -25.05 16.07 25.73
N VAL A 129 -24.19 17.06 25.53
CA VAL A 129 -23.58 17.37 24.23
C VAL A 129 -22.68 16.24 23.77
N LEU A 130 -21.80 15.74 24.63
CA LEU A 130 -20.93 14.62 24.28
C LEU A 130 -21.76 13.38 23.93
N GLN A 131 -22.87 13.12 24.63
CA GLN A 131 -23.80 12.04 24.27
C GLN A 131 -24.43 12.26 22.89
N CYS A 132 -24.89 13.47 22.58
CA CYS A 132 -25.43 13.80 21.25
C CYS A 132 -24.38 13.55 20.16
N LEU A 133 -23.15 14.03 20.36
CA LEU A 133 -22.06 13.87 19.39
C LEU A 133 -21.66 12.40 19.21
N SER A 134 -21.62 11.61 20.29
CA SER A 134 -21.37 10.15 20.22
C SER A 134 -22.44 9.43 19.43
N ALA A 135 -23.71 9.76 19.66
CA ALA A 135 -24.81 9.17 18.92
C ALA A 135 -24.80 9.57 17.45
N VAL A 136 -24.49 10.84 17.13
CA VAL A 136 -24.34 11.30 15.76
C VAL A 136 -23.20 10.54 15.07
N LEU A 137 -22.03 10.42 15.73
CA LEU A 137 -20.87 9.68 15.21
C LEU A 137 -21.22 8.24 14.80
N ALA A 138 -22.09 7.58 15.57
CA ALA A 138 -22.55 6.21 15.29
C ALA A 138 -23.52 6.09 14.08
N THR A 139 -23.86 7.18 13.39
CA THR A 139 -24.74 7.16 12.21
C THR A 139 -23.97 7.24 10.89
N ALA A 140 -24.54 6.71 9.80
CA ALA A 140 -23.88 6.67 8.49
C ALA A 140 -23.50 8.06 7.93
N ARG A 141 -24.24 9.12 8.26
CA ARG A 141 -23.97 10.50 7.78
C ARG A 141 -23.23 11.36 8.81
N GLY A 142 -23.25 10.95 10.07
CA GLY A 142 -22.75 11.74 11.20
C GLY A 142 -21.27 12.13 11.10
N PRO A 143 -20.32 11.20 10.86
CA PRO A 143 -18.90 11.54 10.78
C PRO A 143 -18.63 12.67 9.78
N ARG A 144 -19.25 12.60 8.59
CA ARG A 144 -19.11 13.62 7.53
C ARG A 144 -19.64 14.98 8.00
N GLU A 145 -20.80 15.02 8.66
CA GLU A 145 -21.39 16.27 9.19
C GLU A 145 -20.60 16.86 10.36
N LEU A 146 -20.08 16.02 11.27
CA LEU A 146 -19.26 16.43 12.41
C LEU A 146 -17.97 17.10 11.94
N VAL A 147 -17.27 16.47 10.98
CA VAL A 147 -16.08 17.07 10.35
C VAL A 147 -16.44 18.34 9.58
N ALA A 148 -17.55 18.34 8.83
CA ALA A 148 -18.01 19.50 8.07
C ALA A 148 -18.27 20.74 8.95
N LYS A 149 -18.78 20.53 10.18
CA LYS A 149 -19.20 21.59 11.11
C LYS A 149 -18.17 21.93 12.20
N GLY A 150 -16.92 21.48 12.05
CA GLY A 150 -15.80 21.88 12.92
C GLY A 150 -15.77 21.19 14.28
N THR A 151 -16.40 20.01 14.42
CA THR A 151 -16.40 19.27 15.70
C THR A 151 -15.01 18.80 16.11
N VAL A 152 -14.15 18.45 15.15
CA VAL A 152 -12.75 18.04 15.44
C VAL A 152 -12.02 19.12 16.22
N SER A 153 -12.04 20.37 15.75
CA SER A 153 -11.43 21.52 16.44
C SER A 153 -12.01 21.74 17.83
N ALA A 154 -13.33 21.60 17.99
CA ALA A 154 -14.00 21.74 19.28
C ALA A 154 -13.56 20.67 20.28
N LEU A 155 -13.45 19.41 19.85
CA LEU A 155 -13.00 18.30 20.68
C LEU A 155 -11.52 18.44 21.06
N CYS A 156 -10.65 18.83 20.13
CA CYS A 156 -9.24 19.12 20.42
C CYS A 156 -9.12 20.19 21.51
N GLN A 157 -9.84 21.31 21.38
CA GLN A 157 -9.81 22.38 22.37
C GLN A 157 -10.39 21.95 23.72
N ALA A 158 -11.48 21.18 23.72
CA ALA A 158 -12.09 20.66 24.95
C ALA A 158 -11.11 19.77 25.72
N TYR A 159 -10.36 18.90 25.03
CA TYR A 159 -9.32 18.07 25.64
C TYR A 159 -8.16 18.90 26.16
N LEU A 160 -7.59 19.80 25.33
CA LEU A 160 -6.43 20.62 25.71
C LEU A 160 -6.66 21.52 26.92
N ARG A 161 -7.91 21.93 27.18
CA ARG A 161 -8.26 22.70 28.38
C ARG A 161 -8.31 21.87 29.67
N GLY A 162 -8.38 20.54 29.58
CA GLY A 162 -8.37 19.65 30.75
C GLY A 162 -9.60 19.73 31.66
N GLY A 163 -10.76 20.16 31.13
CA GLY A 163 -12.01 20.30 31.89
C GLY A 163 -12.81 19.01 32.06
N HIS A 164 -14.01 19.11 32.66
CA HIS A 164 -14.98 18.01 32.73
C HIS A 164 -15.34 17.51 31.32
N GLY A 165 -15.39 16.18 31.14
CA GLY A 165 -15.68 15.55 29.85
C GLY A 165 -14.47 15.44 28.89
N SER A 166 -13.27 15.85 29.30
CA SER A 166 -12.05 15.78 28.46
C SER A 166 -11.76 14.36 27.95
N ALA A 167 -11.81 13.35 28.81
CA ALA A 167 -11.60 11.96 28.43
C ALA A 167 -12.61 11.48 27.38
N ARG A 168 -13.91 11.81 27.56
CA ARG A 168 -14.96 11.51 26.58
C ARG A 168 -14.76 12.26 25.26
N ALA A 169 -14.28 13.50 25.32
CA ALA A 169 -13.95 14.27 24.12
C ALA A 169 -12.81 13.63 23.32
N LEU A 170 -11.78 13.10 24.01
CA LEU A 170 -10.70 12.33 23.39
C LEU A 170 -11.23 11.04 22.76
N THR A 171 -12.06 10.26 23.46
CA THR A 171 -12.68 9.04 22.90
C THR A 171 -13.49 9.34 21.63
N LEU A 172 -14.26 10.42 21.62
CA LEU A 172 -15.00 10.87 20.45
C LEU A 172 -14.10 11.27 19.28
N LEU A 173 -12.99 11.96 19.59
CA LEU A 173 -12.02 12.38 18.61
C LEU A 173 -11.31 11.17 17.98
N VAL A 174 -10.92 10.18 18.78
CA VAL A 174 -10.38 8.89 18.32
C VAL A 174 -11.38 8.19 17.40
N GLY A 175 -12.66 8.10 17.80
CA GLY A 175 -13.70 7.50 16.96
C GLY A 175 -13.94 8.26 15.64
N LEU A 176 -13.81 9.59 15.63
CA LEU A 176 -13.87 10.39 14.40
C LEU A 176 -12.66 10.13 13.48
N LEU A 177 -11.46 10.04 14.05
CA LEU A 177 -10.24 9.75 13.30
C LEU A 177 -10.30 8.35 12.69
N ALA A 178 -10.78 7.34 13.43
CA ALA A 178 -10.94 5.98 12.93
C ALA A 178 -11.88 5.85 11.72
N VAL A 179 -12.86 6.76 11.56
CA VAL A 179 -13.87 6.69 10.49
C VAL A 179 -13.62 7.73 9.37
N ALA A 180 -12.96 8.84 9.67
CA ALA A 180 -12.83 9.98 8.77
C ALA A 180 -11.43 10.61 8.75
N GLU A 181 -10.38 9.84 9.06
CA GLU A 181 -8.98 10.25 9.17
C GLU A 181 -8.54 11.31 8.14
N ALA A 182 -8.58 10.96 6.85
CA ALA A 182 -8.10 11.83 5.79
C ALA A 182 -8.82 13.20 5.77
N LYS A 183 -10.14 13.21 6.00
CA LYS A 183 -10.93 14.46 6.04
C LYS A 183 -10.65 15.27 7.30
N CYS A 184 -10.41 14.62 8.43
CA CYS A 184 -10.01 15.29 9.68
C CYS A 184 -8.67 16.01 9.50
N TRP A 185 -7.66 15.31 8.99
CA TRP A 185 -6.33 15.88 8.73
C TRP A 185 -6.34 16.96 7.67
N GLN A 186 -7.10 16.80 6.59
CA GLN A 186 -7.21 17.81 5.55
C GLN A 186 -7.75 19.15 6.06
N ARG A 187 -8.65 19.14 7.05
CA ARG A 187 -9.31 20.37 7.54
C ARG A 187 -8.68 20.97 8.79
N GLU A 188 -8.17 20.13 9.69
CA GLU A 188 -7.81 20.54 11.07
C GLU A 188 -6.40 20.07 11.48
N ALA A 189 -5.47 19.92 10.51
CA ALA A 189 -4.10 19.50 10.77
C ALA A 189 -3.40 20.26 11.92
N PRO A 190 -3.48 21.62 12.04
CA PRO A 190 -2.82 22.33 13.12
C PRO A 190 -3.31 21.92 14.52
N GLN A 191 -4.61 21.70 14.68
CA GLN A 191 -5.23 21.30 15.93
C GLN A 191 -4.89 19.85 16.28
N LEU A 192 -4.81 18.96 15.28
CA LEU A 192 -4.40 17.57 15.46
C LEU A 192 -2.91 17.45 15.79
N LEU A 193 -2.04 18.27 15.20
CA LEU A 193 -0.63 18.35 15.59
C LEU A 193 -0.44 18.89 17.00
N ALA A 194 -1.26 19.86 17.43
CA ALA A 194 -1.26 20.34 18.81
C ALA A 194 -1.70 19.24 19.79
N MET A 195 -2.70 18.42 19.42
CA MET A 195 -3.10 17.24 20.19
C MET A 195 -1.97 16.21 20.27
N LEU A 196 -1.33 15.87 19.16
CA LEU A 196 -0.18 14.96 19.14
C LEU A 196 0.97 15.48 20.02
N ALA A 197 1.24 16.78 20.01
CA ALA A 197 2.26 17.38 20.86
C ALA A 197 1.93 17.25 22.35
N LYS A 198 0.66 17.42 22.74
CA LYS A 198 0.20 17.20 24.12
C LYS A 198 0.28 15.73 24.51
N LEU A 199 -0.29 14.84 23.69
CA LEU A 199 -0.33 13.40 23.97
C LEU A 199 1.06 12.76 24.02
N SER A 200 1.97 13.14 23.12
CA SER A 200 3.37 12.68 23.16
C SER A 200 4.13 13.20 24.39
N GLY A 201 3.78 14.40 24.88
CA GLY A 201 4.29 14.94 26.14
C GLY A 201 3.81 14.14 27.35
N ASP A 202 2.49 13.90 27.42
CA ASP A 202 1.88 13.09 28.48
C ASP A 202 2.42 11.66 28.48
N PHE A 203 2.61 11.07 27.29
CA PHE A 203 3.19 9.74 27.12
C PHE A 203 4.62 9.62 27.65
N LEU A 204 5.46 10.64 27.41
CA LEU A 204 6.82 10.67 27.94
C LEU A 204 6.84 10.82 29.47
N GLN A 205 5.89 11.57 30.04
CA GLN A 205 5.83 11.87 31.47
C GLN A 205 5.13 10.78 32.30
N ALA A 206 4.27 9.98 31.69
CA ALA A 206 3.53 8.93 32.39
C ALA A 206 4.48 7.83 32.90
N GLU A 207 4.29 7.43 34.16
CA GLU A 207 5.01 6.35 34.84
C GLU A 207 4.07 5.24 35.35
N ASP A 208 2.76 5.36 35.06
CA ASP A 208 1.72 4.44 35.49
C ASP A 208 1.02 3.76 34.29
N VAL A 209 -0.15 3.17 34.53
CA VAL A 209 -0.95 2.46 33.51
C VAL A 209 -1.31 3.37 32.34
N THR A 210 -1.45 4.69 32.55
CA THR A 210 -1.82 5.64 31.50
C THR A 210 -0.79 5.68 30.36
N LYS A 211 0.48 5.35 30.64
CA LYS A 211 1.52 5.26 29.60
C LYS A 211 1.15 4.24 28.52
N PHE A 212 0.61 3.09 28.93
CA PHE A 212 0.20 2.02 28.01
C PHE A 212 -1.15 2.31 27.36
N GLU A 213 -2.07 2.97 28.07
CA GLU A 213 -3.33 3.45 27.47
C GLU A 213 -3.06 4.47 26.35
N LEU A 214 -2.05 5.33 26.51
CA LEU A 214 -1.64 6.27 25.49
C LEU A 214 -1.05 5.59 24.25
N CYS A 215 -0.46 4.39 24.36
CA CYS A 215 -0.03 3.61 23.21
C CYS A 215 -1.19 3.19 22.30
N GLU A 216 -2.40 2.99 22.85
CA GLU A 216 -3.60 2.68 22.07
C GLU A 216 -4.20 3.95 21.41
N VAL A 217 -4.04 5.10 22.07
CA VAL A 217 -4.60 6.37 21.58
C VAL A 217 -3.74 6.99 20.48
N LEU A 218 -2.42 7.07 20.70
CA LEU A 218 -1.47 7.79 19.85
C LEU A 218 -1.48 7.41 18.36
N PRO A 219 -1.66 6.13 17.95
CA PRO A 219 -1.69 5.76 16.54
C PRO A 219 -2.71 6.53 15.72
N HIS A 220 -3.86 6.87 16.30
CA HIS A 220 -4.93 7.63 15.64
C HIS A 220 -4.54 9.09 15.32
N PHE A 221 -3.48 9.61 15.95
CA PHE A 221 -2.98 10.97 15.80
C PHE A 221 -1.69 11.05 14.97
N ILE A 222 -1.27 9.95 14.36
CA ILE A 222 -0.16 9.94 13.41
C ILE A 222 -0.72 10.43 12.04
N PRO A 223 -0.17 11.50 11.44
CA PRO A 223 -0.66 12.00 10.16
C PRO A 223 -0.35 11.03 9.00
N PRO A 224 -1.22 10.95 7.97
CA PRO A 224 -1.08 10.02 6.84
C PRO A 224 -0.02 10.42 5.78
N GLY A 225 0.95 11.28 6.12
CA GLY A 225 1.97 11.76 5.18
C GLY A 225 3.21 12.31 5.87
N PRO A 226 4.21 12.86 5.12
CA PRO A 226 5.53 13.21 5.64
C PRO A 226 5.54 14.45 6.55
N GLN A 227 4.39 14.85 7.10
CA GLN A 227 4.25 16.03 7.94
C GLN A 227 5.06 15.93 9.23
N LEU A 228 5.29 14.72 9.75
CA LEU A 228 6.06 14.50 10.98
C LEU A 228 7.55 14.84 10.83
N THR A 229 8.12 14.63 9.64
CA THR A 229 9.57 14.76 9.41
C THR A 229 9.95 16.12 8.85
N GLN A 230 8.99 16.85 8.26
CA GLN A 230 9.21 18.17 7.68
C GLN A 230 9.05 19.33 8.67
N ASP A 231 8.20 19.18 9.71
CA ASP A 231 7.92 20.23 10.68
C ASP A 231 8.74 20.05 11.98
N SER A 232 9.21 21.17 12.53
CA SER A 232 9.92 21.23 13.81
C SER A 232 9.08 20.71 14.99
N GLN A 233 7.76 20.95 14.99
CA GLN A 233 6.86 20.41 16.01
C GLN A 233 6.68 18.90 15.84
N GLY A 234 6.56 18.43 14.60
CA GLY A 234 6.51 17.00 14.26
C GLY A 234 7.75 16.25 14.76
N SER A 235 8.94 16.76 14.44
CA SER A 235 10.22 16.18 14.89
C SER A 235 10.33 16.12 16.42
N GLN A 236 9.86 17.15 17.14
CA GLN A 236 9.80 17.10 18.61
C GLN A 236 8.84 16.03 19.12
N CYS A 237 7.69 15.82 18.47
CA CYS A 237 6.76 14.75 18.82
C CYS A 237 7.43 13.38 18.61
N LEU A 238 8.08 13.16 17.47
CA LEU A 238 8.83 11.92 17.18
C LEU A 238 9.88 11.65 18.26
N CYS A 239 10.67 12.65 18.65
CA CYS A 239 11.65 12.53 19.73
C CYS A 239 11.03 12.09 21.07
N ARG A 240 9.84 12.60 21.43
CA ARG A 240 9.14 12.21 22.66
C ARG A 240 8.60 10.79 22.58
N LEU A 241 8.02 10.43 21.43
CA LEU A 241 7.48 9.08 21.17
C LEU A 241 8.60 8.04 21.17
N TYR A 242 9.72 8.32 20.51
CA TYR A 242 10.93 7.49 20.55
C TYR A 242 11.38 7.22 21.98
N ARG A 243 11.55 8.27 22.80
CA ARG A 243 12.00 8.11 24.19
C ARG A 243 11.01 7.29 25.02
N GLY A 244 9.72 7.59 24.93
CA GLY A 244 8.71 6.84 25.67
C GLY A 244 8.63 5.36 25.25
N LEU A 245 8.78 5.06 23.96
CA LEU A 245 8.83 3.69 23.44
C LEU A 245 10.12 2.97 23.86
N ALA A 246 11.27 3.65 23.81
CA ALA A 246 12.54 3.09 24.27
C ALA A 246 12.50 2.73 25.77
N ASP A 247 11.86 3.57 26.59
CA ASP A 247 11.66 3.30 28.01
C ASP A 247 10.77 2.07 28.24
N ILE A 248 9.66 1.96 27.49
CA ILE A 248 8.73 0.84 27.59
C ILE A 248 9.40 -0.45 27.12
N LEU A 249 9.84 -0.49 25.86
CA LEU A 249 10.33 -1.71 25.22
C LEU A 249 11.69 -2.16 25.77
N GLY A 250 12.47 -1.25 26.37
CA GLY A 250 13.68 -1.58 27.10
C GLY A 250 13.44 -2.19 28.49
N SER A 251 12.19 -2.18 28.99
CA SER A 251 11.81 -2.70 30.29
C SER A 251 11.28 -4.15 30.22
N LYS A 252 11.17 -4.81 31.37
CA LYS A 252 10.48 -6.12 31.46
C LYS A 252 8.98 -5.89 31.46
N LEU A 253 8.30 -6.34 30.41
CA LEU A 253 6.87 -6.07 30.18
C LEU A 253 6.03 -7.35 30.23
N SER A 254 4.74 -7.19 30.58
CA SER A 254 3.69 -8.17 30.26
C SER A 254 3.22 -8.01 28.81
N GLN A 255 2.53 -9.03 28.26
CA GLN A 255 1.96 -8.97 26.90
C GLN A 255 1.01 -7.77 26.74
N SER A 256 0.09 -7.57 27.69
CA SER A 256 -0.85 -6.42 27.70
C SER A 256 -0.18 -5.05 27.68
N GLN A 257 1.10 -4.94 28.05
CA GLN A 257 1.88 -3.71 28.01
C GLN A 257 2.75 -3.60 26.75
N ARG A 258 3.24 -4.73 26.25
CA ARG A 258 4.10 -4.80 25.06
C ARG A 258 3.33 -4.58 23.77
N ASP A 259 2.16 -5.20 23.64
CA ASP A 259 1.41 -5.21 22.37
C ASP A 259 0.99 -3.80 21.92
N PRO A 260 0.46 -2.93 22.80
CA PRO A 260 0.14 -1.54 22.44
C PRO A 260 1.38 -0.77 21.97
N ALA A 261 2.53 -0.99 22.61
CA ALA A 261 3.78 -0.30 22.27
C ALA A 261 4.33 -0.75 20.90
N LEU A 262 4.23 -2.04 20.57
CA LEU A 262 4.60 -2.57 19.25
C LEU A 262 3.67 -2.03 18.15
N LYS A 263 2.35 -1.96 18.42
CA LYS A 263 1.38 -1.34 17.49
C LYS A 263 1.69 0.13 17.23
N LEU A 264 2.02 0.90 18.28
CA LEU A 264 2.43 2.30 18.14
C LEU A 264 3.73 2.43 17.32
N ALA A 265 4.73 1.61 17.60
CA ALA A 265 5.98 1.62 16.83
C ALA A 265 5.73 1.30 15.34
N ALA A 266 4.88 0.31 15.04
CA ALA A 266 4.52 -0.02 13.67
C ALA A 266 3.80 1.13 12.96
N GLY A 267 2.88 1.83 13.64
CA GLY A 267 2.22 3.02 13.10
C GLY A 267 3.20 4.15 12.77
N LEU A 268 4.24 4.34 13.59
CA LEU A 268 5.31 5.32 13.30
C LEU A 268 6.14 4.91 12.07
N VAL A 269 6.49 3.63 11.96
CA VAL A 269 7.22 3.09 10.80
C VAL A 269 6.41 3.26 9.51
N GLN A 270 5.10 3.01 9.54
CA GLN A 270 4.24 3.23 8.36
C GLN A 270 4.18 4.71 7.95
N ALA A 271 4.23 5.64 8.90
CA ALA A 271 4.10 7.06 8.61
C ALA A 271 5.41 7.75 8.18
N CYS A 272 6.56 7.30 8.68
CA CYS A 272 7.84 7.97 8.44
C CYS A 272 9.06 7.04 8.30
N GLY A 273 8.85 5.74 8.07
CA GLY A 273 9.93 4.76 7.92
C GLY A 273 10.81 4.67 9.17
N ALA A 274 12.12 4.53 8.98
CA ALA A 274 13.09 4.49 10.09
C ALA A 274 13.48 5.88 10.63
N GLU A 275 12.99 6.98 10.05
CA GLU A 275 13.45 8.35 10.36
C GLU A 275 13.15 8.82 11.78
N TRP A 276 12.15 8.23 12.45
CA TRP A 276 11.83 8.55 13.85
C TRP A 276 12.84 7.98 14.85
N ILE A 277 13.69 7.05 14.42
CA ILE A 277 14.76 6.46 15.24
C ILE A 277 16.01 7.33 15.08
N PRO A 278 16.58 7.89 16.18
CA PRO A 278 17.73 8.78 16.07
C PRO A 278 18.98 8.04 15.63
N ALA A 279 19.83 8.70 14.83
CA ALA A 279 21.11 8.14 14.44
C ALA A 279 22.04 7.88 15.65
N GLY A 280 23.02 6.99 15.45
CA GLY A 280 24.04 6.64 16.43
C GLY A 280 23.70 5.44 17.30
N SER A 281 24.55 5.16 18.30
CA SER A 281 24.50 3.90 19.07
C SER A 281 23.18 3.65 19.79
N ALA A 282 22.51 4.71 20.26
CA ALA A 282 21.23 4.56 20.97
C ALA A 282 20.11 4.07 20.04
N GLY A 283 19.92 4.71 18.88
CA GLY A 283 18.90 4.30 17.93
C GLY A 283 19.22 2.96 17.27
N SER A 284 20.49 2.69 16.97
CA SER A 284 20.96 1.37 16.50
C SER A 284 20.54 0.23 17.44
N LYS A 285 20.83 0.37 18.76
CA LYS A 285 20.44 -0.61 19.78
C LYS A 285 18.92 -0.73 19.90
N PHE A 286 18.22 0.40 19.85
CA PHE A 286 16.77 0.42 19.95
C PHE A 286 16.10 -0.26 18.75
N LEU A 287 16.58 -0.01 17.53
CA LEU A 287 16.08 -0.66 16.31
C LEU A 287 16.27 -2.18 16.38
N ALA A 288 17.49 -2.63 16.75
CA ALA A 288 17.77 -4.06 16.90
C ALA A 288 16.87 -4.71 17.97
N LEU A 289 16.63 -4.02 19.10
CA LEU A 289 15.71 -4.47 20.14
C LEU A 289 14.27 -4.55 19.63
N LEU A 290 13.80 -3.52 18.92
CA LEU A 290 12.44 -3.41 18.42
C LEU A 290 12.11 -4.54 17.43
N VAL A 291 12.99 -4.76 16.45
CA VAL A 291 12.81 -5.84 15.47
C VAL A 291 12.92 -7.21 16.14
N ASN A 292 13.85 -7.41 17.08
CA ASN A 292 13.94 -8.65 17.85
C ASN A 292 12.65 -8.94 18.64
N LEU A 293 12.08 -7.94 19.32
CA LEU A 293 10.81 -8.08 20.03
C LEU A 293 9.65 -8.42 19.09
N ALA A 294 9.62 -7.83 17.89
CA ALA A 294 8.64 -8.16 16.86
C ALA A 294 8.77 -9.62 16.41
N CYS A 295 9.99 -10.09 16.12
CA CYS A 295 10.25 -11.48 15.78
C CYS A 295 9.82 -12.45 16.90
N VAL A 296 10.11 -12.11 18.16
CA VAL A 296 9.69 -12.92 19.31
C VAL A 296 8.16 -13.01 19.39
N GLU A 297 7.42 -11.91 19.20
CA GLU A 297 5.95 -11.96 19.23
C GLU A 297 5.38 -12.81 18.10
N VAL A 298 5.92 -12.67 16.87
CA VAL A 298 5.49 -13.47 15.71
C VAL A 298 5.69 -14.96 15.99
N ARG A 299 6.83 -15.34 16.54
CA ARG A 299 7.12 -16.73 16.89
C ARG A 299 6.20 -17.27 17.97
N LEU A 300 6.03 -16.51 19.06
CA LEU A 300 5.13 -16.87 20.15
C LEU A 300 3.67 -17.04 19.69
N ALA A 301 3.25 -16.32 18.65
CA ALA A 301 1.91 -16.42 18.10
C ALA A 301 1.75 -17.56 17.07
N LEU A 302 2.81 -17.88 16.30
CA LEU A 302 2.69 -18.69 15.09
C LEU A 302 3.46 -20.02 15.08
N GLU A 303 4.45 -20.25 15.97
CA GLU A 303 5.20 -21.52 16.00
C GLU A 303 4.35 -22.70 16.48
N GLU A 304 3.46 -22.49 17.46
CA GLU A 304 2.51 -23.48 17.96
C GLU A 304 1.11 -22.84 18.07
N PRO A 305 0.42 -22.60 16.94
CA PRO A 305 -0.75 -21.75 16.91
C PRO A 305 -1.96 -22.44 17.57
N ASP A 306 -2.47 -21.88 18.66
CA ASP A 306 -3.84 -22.11 19.11
C ASP A 306 -4.79 -21.18 18.34
N PRO A 307 -5.86 -21.69 17.69
CA PRO A 307 -6.74 -20.86 16.88
C PRO A 307 -7.39 -19.68 17.62
N VAL A 308 -7.68 -19.83 18.91
CA VAL A 308 -8.30 -18.77 19.72
C VAL A 308 -7.27 -17.71 20.09
N GLU A 309 -6.05 -18.13 20.44
CA GLU A 309 -4.97 -17.19 20.74
C GLU A 309 -4.50 -16.43 19.50
N VAL A 310 -4.41 -17.08 18.34
CA VAL A 310 -4.04 -16.43 17.07
C VAL A 310 -5.07 -15.35 16.73
N GLU A 311 -6.36 -15.63 16.84
CA GLU A 311 -7.42 -14.65 16.56
C GLU A 311 -7.27 -13.39 17.42
N GLY A 312 -6.96 -13.56 18.71
CA GLY A 312 -6.70 -12.44 19.62
C GLY A 312 -5.42 -11.64 19.33
N LYS A 313 -4.49 -12.20 18.56
CA LYS A 313 -3.16 -11.63 18.29
C LYS A 313 -2.95 -11.12 16.85
N LYS A 314 -3.89 -11.32 15.93
CA LYS A 314 -3.72 -10.93 14.52
C LYS A 314 -3.26 -9.48 14.34
N GLU A 315 -3.84 -8.55 15.09
CA GLU A 315 -3.47 -7.13 15.02
C GLU A 315 -2.03 -6.86 15.43
N VAL A 316 -1.57 -7.42 16.56
CA VAL A 316 -0.19 -7.20 17.03
C VAL A 316 0.81 -7.91 16.12
N VAL A 317 0.51 -9.12 15.64
CA VAL A 317 1.38 -9.82 14.69
C VAL A 317 1.48 -9.07 13.36
N THR A 318 0.39 -8.49 12.88
CA THR A 318 0.41 -7.64 11.68
C THR A 318 1.26 -6.37 11.90
N ALA A 319 1.20 -5.77 13.09
CA ALA A 319 2.10 -4.68 13.46
C ALA A 319 3.57 -5.14 13.50
N CYS A 320 3.84 -6.34 14.02
CA CYS A 320 5.18 -6.91 14.03
C CYS A 320 5.73 -7.17 12.61
N TYR A 321 4.89 -7.56 11.65
CA TYR A 321 5.31 -7.71 10.25
C TYR A 321 5.85 -6.41 9.66
N VAL A 322 5.22 -5.27 9.96
CA VAL A 322 5.71 -3.94 9.55
C VAL A 322 7.10 -3.66 10.13
N LEU A 323 7.30 -4.00 11.41
CA LEU A 323 8.59 -3.81 12.08
C LEU A 323 9.67 -4.74 11.49
N MET A 324 9.31 -5.96 11.11
CA MET A 324 10.21 -6.90 10.42
C MET A 324 10.57 -6.39 9.01
N GLU A 325 9.61 -5.86 8.24
CA GLU A 325 9.88 -5.25 6.93
C GLU A 325 10.88 -4.09 7.05
N MET A 326 10.74 -3.23 8.07
CA MET A 326 11.74 -2.19 8.37
C MET A 326 13.10 -2.81 8.72
N GLY A 327 13.13 -3.92 9.46
CA GLY A 327 14.35 -4.67 9.75
C GLY A 327 15.07 -5.15 8.49
N ILE A 328 14.33 -5.75 7.55
CA ILE A 328 14.83 -6.18 6.24
C ILE A 328 15.42 -4.97 5.48
N GLN A 329 14.65 -3.88 5.36
CA GLN A 329 15.09 -2.66 4.67
C GLN A 329 16.36 -2.07 5.28
N GLU A 330 16.50 -2.08 6.61
CA GLU A 330 17.71 -1.58 7.26
C GLU A 330 18.92 -2.50 7.03
N CYS A 331 18.72 -3.81 7.03
CA CYS A 331 19.78 -4.77 6.74
C CYS A 331 20.36 -4.56 5.33
N LEU A 332 19.52 -4.18 4.37
CA LEU A 332 19.90 -3.93 2.97
C LEU A 332 20.39 -2.50 2.72
N ARG A 333 20.24 -1.58 3.68
CA ARG A 333 20.63 -0.19 3.48
C ARG A 333 22.16 -0.07 3.39
N GLU A 334 22.61 0.47 2.26
CA GLU A 334 24.02 0.79 2.01
C GLU A 334 24.39 2.20 2.49
N GLU A 335 23.52 3.18 2.24
CA GLU A 335 23.78 4.58 2.60
C GLU A 335 23.33 4.90 4.03
N ASN A 336 24.27 5.37 4.86
CA ASN A 336 24.02 5.78 6.25
C ASN A 336 23.19 4.78 7.08
N PRO A 337 23.58 3.49 7.15
CA PRO A 337 22.83 2.50 7.92
C PRO A 337 22.89 2.79 9.42
N LEU A 338 21.79 2.51 10.11
CA LEU A 338 21.67 2.53 11.58
C LEU A 338 22.33 1.30 12.22
N LEU A 339 22.38 0.18 11.50
CA LEU A 339 22.93 -1.09 11.99
C LEU A 339 24.33 -1.32 11.40
N ASP A 340 25.26 -1.76 12.24
CA ASP A 340 26.53 -2.30 11.77
C ASP A 340 26.38 -3.72 11.21
N GLU A 341 27.37 -4.20 10.48
CA GLU A 341 27.32 -5.51 9.82
C GLU A 341 27.12 -6.69 10.79
N VAL A 342 27.64 -6.59 12.02
CA VAL A 342 27.45 -7.64 13.03
C VAL A 342 26.00 -7.68 13.49
N GLN A 343 25.41 -6.50 13.72
CA GLN A 343 24.01 -6.36 14.07
C GLN A 343 23.10 -6.82 12.94
N LYS A 344 23.40 -6.47 11.68
CA LYS A 344 22.65 -6.93 10.51
C LYS A 344 22.61 -8.45 10.42
N VAL A 345 23.77 -9.12 10.51
CA VAL A 345 23.85 -10.59 10.48
C VAL A 345 23.07 -11.22 11.63
N GLN A 346 23.17 -10.68 12.84
CA GLN A 346 22.42 -11.19 13.98
C GLN A 346 20.91 -11.01 13.80
N LEU A 347 20.49 -9.88 13.23
CA LEU A 347 19.08 -9.59 13.03
C LEU A 347 18.47 -10.47 11.93
N MET A 348 19.20 -10.72 10.84
CA MET A 348 18.79 -11.65 9.79
C MET A 348 18.53 -13.05 10.34
N ARG A 349 19.37 -13.56 11.24
CA ARG A 349 19.15 -14.87 11.89
C ARG A 349 17.87 -14.91 12.74
N ILE A 350 17.59 -13.83 13.47
CA ILE A 350 16.38 -13.74 14.30
C ILE A 350 15.13 -13.65 13.42
N MET A 351 15.21 -12.90 12.31
CA MET A 351 14.12 -12.82 11.33
C MET A 351 13.90 -14.16 10.63
N GLU A 352 14.95 -14.91 10.30
CA GLU A 352 14.84 -16.26 9.74
C GLU A 352 13.99 -17.18 10.63
N GLU A 353 14.24 -17.21 11.94
CA GLU A 353 13.43 -17.98 12.88
C GLU A 353 11.95 -17.54 12.89
N ALA A 354 11.69 -16.23 12.81
CA ALA A 354 10.33 -15.70 12.74
C ALA A 354 9.62 -16.03 11.41
N PHE A 355 10.32 -15.98 10.28
CA PHE A 355 9.78 -16.40 8.99
C PHE A 355 9.52 -17.91 8.94
N GLY A 356 10.32 -18.71 9.64
CA GLY A 356 10.01 -20.13 9.88
C GLY A 356 8.62 -20.32 10.51
N ALA A 357 8.28 -19.51 11.52
CA ALA A 357 6.95 -19.52 12.15
C ALA A 357 5.84 -19.05 11.19
N VAL A 358 6.09 -18.01 10.39
CA VAL A 358 5.13 -17.55 9.35
C VAL A 358 4.85 -18.64 8.33
N ILE A 359 5.89 -19.33 7.84
CA ILE A 359 5.75 -20.45 6.89
C ILE A 359 4.96 -21.59 7.55
N PHE A 360 5.26 -21.92 8.81
CA PHE A 360 4.55 -22.95 9.54
C PHE A 360 3.04 -22.64 9.69
N TYR A 361 2.69 -21.39 10.00
CA TYR A 361 1.30 -20.94 10.02
C TYR A 361 0.63 -21.06 8.64
N LEU A 362 1.26 -20.53 7.58
CA LEU A 362 0.69 -20.54 6.23
C LEU A 362 0.42 -21.96 5.71
N ARG A 363 1.24 -22.95 6.07
CA ARG A 363 1.01 -24.37 5.72
C ARG A 363 -0.26 -24.95 6.32
N GLN A 364 -0.77 -24.36 7.39
CA GLN A 364 -1.95 -24.84 8.11
C GLN A 364 -3.24 -24.15 7.66
N VAL A 365 -3.14 -23.11 6.83
CA VAL A 365 -4.29 -22.34 6.34
C VAL A 365 -5.14 -23.23 5.43
N LYS A 366 -6.41 -23.40 5.81
CA LYS A 366 -7.41 -24.14 5.05
C LYS A 366 -8.13 -23.24 4.06
N GLU A 367 -8.88 -23.84 3.14
CA GLU A 367 -9.58 -23.14 2.07
C GLU A 367 -10.57 -22.07 2.58
N GLU A 368 -11.21 -22.33 3.73
CA GLU A 368 -12.15 -21.39 4.36
C GLU A 368 -11.46 -20.13 4.90
N GLY A 369 -10.17 -20.20 5.21
CA GLY A 369 -9.38 -19.10 5.78
C GLY A 369 -8.70 -18.21 4.75
N LEU A 370 -8.77 -18.52 3.46
CA LEU A 370 -8.01 -17.78 2.42
C LEU A 370 -8.46 -16.33 2.25
N GLN A 371 -9.69 -15.99 2.64
CA GLN A 371 -10.19 -14.61 2.59
C GLN A 371 -9.79 -13.77 3.81
N ASP A 372 -9.12 -14.36 4.79
CA ASP A 372 -8.69 -13.66 5.99
C ASP A 372 -7.59 -12.63 5.65
N PRO A 373 -7.79 -11.32 5.95
CA PRO A 373 -6.78 -10.29 5.76
C PRO A 373 -5.44 -10.62 6.45
N PHE A 374 -5.47 -11.40 7.53
CA PHE A 374 -4.27 -11.82 8.22
C PHE A 374 -3.41 -12.77 7.36
N VAL A 375 -4.03 -13.70 6.63
CA VAL A 375 -3.31 -14.57 5.68
C VAL A 375 -2.66 -13.73 4.59
N PHE A 376 -3.35 -12.72 4.08
CA PHE A 376 -2.77 -11.80 3.10
C PHE A 376 -1.55 -11.06 3.67
N ALA A 377 -1.65 -10.55 4.91
CA ALA A 377 -0.55 -9.88 5.59
C ALA A 377 0.66 -10.82 5.78
N SER A 378 0.42 -12.08 6.15
CA SER A 378 1.45 -13.12 6.28
C SER A 378 2.11 -13.47 4.93
N VAL A 379 1.33 -13.57 3.85
CA VAL A 379 1.88 -13.79 2.49
C VAL A 379 2.68 -12.59 2.02
N ARG A 380 2.22 -11.36 2.28
CA ARG A 380 2.92 -10.13 1.93
C ARG A 380 4.30 -10.04 2.60
N VAL A 381 4.35 -10.21 3.93
CA VAL A 381 5.63 -10.10 4.65
C VAL A 381 6.59 -11.21 4.22
N LEU A 382 6.09 -12.42 3.93
CA LEU A 382 6.90 -13.49 3.38
C LEU A 382 7.41 -13.15 1.97
N GLY A 383 6.59 -12.50 1.14
CA GLY A 383 7.00 -11.98 -0.16
C GLY A 383 8.17 -10.99 -0.05
N ALA A 384 8.12 -10.10 0.95
CA ALA A 384 9.23 -9.18 1.24
C ALA A 384 10.51 -9.92 1.68
N TRP A 385 10.40 -11.00 2.45
CA TRP A 385 11.55 -11.84 2.79
C TRP A 385 12.12 -12.54 1.55
N MET A 386 11.28 -13.21 0.76
CA MET A 386 11.69 -13.94 -0.43
C MET A 386 12.29 -13.05 -1.52
N ALA A 387 11.96 -11.75 -1.53
CA ALA A 387 12.54 -10.77 -2.43
C ALA A 387 14.04 -10.50 -2.11
N GLU A 388 14.44 -10.61 -0.85
CA GLU A 388 15.73 -10.10 -0.38
C GLU A 388 16.65 -11.19 0.17
N GLU A 389 16.08 -12.26 0.76
CA GLU A 389 16.82 -13.39 1.31
C GLU A 389 16.49 -14.66 0.52
N THR A 390 17.49 -15.13 -0.22
CA THR A 390 17.35 -16.28 -1.12
C THR A 390 18.06 -17.53 -0.62
N SER A 391 18.85 -17.47 0.46
CA SER A 391 19.68 -18.57 0.95
C SER A 391 19.07 -19.35 2.11
N SER A 392 18.34 -18.67 3.00
CA SER A 392 17.67 -19.26 4.16
C SER A 392 16.30 -19.87 3.84
N LEU A 393 15.85 -20.84 4.63
CA LEU A 393 14.52 -21.47 4.56
C LEU A 393 14.14 -22.07 3.18
N LYS A 394 15.13 -22.40 2.33
CA LYS A 394 14.89 -22.87 0.96
C LYS A 394 13.96 -24.07 0.88
N GLN A 395 14.18 -25.06 1.74
CA GLN A 395 13.35 -26.26 1.75
C GLN A 395 11.92 -25.91 2.16
N GLU A 396 11.79 -25.06 3.17
CA GLU A 396 10.53 -24.67 3.75
C GLU A 396 9.68 -23.86 2.77
N ILE A 397 10.33 -22.95 2.03
CA ILE A 397 9.72 -22.19 0.94
C ILE A 397 9.29 -23.13 -0.18
N CYS A 398 10.15 -24.06 -0.62
CA CYS A 398 9.81 -25.02 -1.68
C CYS A 398 8.53 -25.82 -1.35
N GLU A 399 8.42 -26.29 -0.11
CA GLU A 399 7.25 -27.01 0.38
C GLU A 399 5.99 -26.13 0.48
N LEU A 400 6.13 -24.81 0.63
CA LEU A 400 5.03 -23.85 0.69
C LEU A 400 4.59 -23.34 -0.69
N LEU A 401 5.42 -23.45 -1.74
CA LEU A 401 5.11 -22.92 -3.08
C LEU A 401 3.75 -23.35 -3.66
N PRO A 402 3.31 -24.62 -3.54
CA PRO A 402 1.98 -25.02 -4.01
C PRO A 402 0.85 -24.19 -3.39
N PHE A 403 0.96 -23.92 -2.08
CA PHE A 403 0.01 -23.06 -1.38
C PHE A 403 0.06 -21.62 -1.91
N LEU A 404 1.25 -21.03 -2.08
CA LEU A 404 1.39 -19.65 -2.57
C LEU A 404 0.81 -19.46 -3.97
N VAL A 405 1.07 -20.40 -4.89
CA VAL A 405 0.53 -20.37 -6.25
C VAL A 405 -0.99 -20.52 -6.23
N CYS A 406 -1.53 -21.44 -5.43
CA CYS A 406 -2.97 -21.64 -5.27
C CYS A 406 -3.66 -20.40 -4.69
N TYR A 407 -3.10 -19.84 -3.61
CA TYR A 407 -3.59 -18.65 -2.94
C TYR A 407 -3.63 -17.44 -3.88
N ALA A 408 -2.51 -17.16 -4.53
CA ALA A 408 -2.37 -16.03 -5.45
C ALA A 408 -3.33 -16.17 -6.65
N ARG A 409 -3.50 -17.39 -7.17
CA ARG A 409 -4.48 -17.69 -8.24
C ARG A 409 -5.92 -17.41 -7.80
N LYS A 410 -6.30 -17.82 -6.59
CA LYS A 410 -7.65 -17.64 -6.08
C LYS A 410 -7.97 -16.15 -5.94
N LEU A 411 -7.11 -15.38 -5.27
CA LEU A 411 -7.29 -13.94 -5.09
C LEU A 411 -7.30 -13.19 -6.43
N PHE A 412 -6.42 -13.53 -7.36
CA PHE A 412 -6.38 -12.88 -8.68
C PHE A 412 -7.66 -13.14 -9.50
N LYS A 413 -8.18 -14.38 -9.48
CA LYS A 413 -9.41 -14.72 -10.22
C LYS A 413 -10.67 -14.11 -9.59
N GLU A 414 -10.75 -14.08 -8.27
CA GLU A 414 -11.86 -13.48 -7.55
C GLU A 414 -11.83 -11.93 -7.63
N GLY A 415 -10.65 -11.33 -7.77
CA GLY A 415 -10.48 -9.89 -7.97
C GLY A 415 -10.67 -9.38 -9.41
N ASN A 416 -10.86 -10.27 -10.38
CA ASN A 416 -11.06 -9.87 -11.78
C ASN A 416 -12.45 -9.24 -12.00
N PRO A 417 -12.55 -8.01 -12.54
CA PRO A 417 -13.83 -7.29 -12.71
C PRO A 417 -14.85 -8.01 -13.60
N ALA A 418 -14.44 -8.98 -14.44
CA ALA A 418 -15.37 -9.77 -15.25
C ALA A 418 -16.39 -10.59 -14.41
N VAL A 419 -16.07 -10.92 -13.15
CA VAL A 419 -16.96 -11.62 -12.21
C VAL A 419 -17.68 -10.64 -11.27
N SER A 420 -17.08 -9.47 -11.02
CA SER A 420 -17.55 -8.49 -10.01
C SER A 420 -18.72 -7.61 -10.48
N LEU A 421 -19.00 -7.52 -11.79
CA LEU A 421 -20.11 -6.70 -12.31
C LEU A 421 -21.50 -7.13 -11.81
N LEU A 422 -21.68 -8.38 -11.36
CA LEU A 422 -22.95 -8.85 -10.77
C LEU A 422 -23.09 -8.53 -9.27
N GLN A 423 -22.01 -8.12 -8.58
CA GLN A 423 -22.01 -7.84 -7.14
C GLN A 423 -21.75 -6.37 -6.80
N ALA A 424 -21.19 -5.59 -7.73
CA ALA A 424 -20.90 -4.17 -7.54
C ALA A 424 -22.15 -3.28 -7.40
N GLU A 425 -23.33 -3.71 -7.87
CA GLU A 425 -24.57 -2.91 -7.74
C GLU A 425 -25.18 -2.92 -6.33
N LEU A 426 -24.63 -3.70 -5.38
CA LEU A 426 -25.14 -3.79 -4.01
C LEU A 426 -24.17 -3.30 -2.92
N ALA A 427 -22.94 -2.92 -3.28
CA ALA A 427 -21.89 -2.54 -2.33
C ALA A 427 -21.36 -1.12 -2.56
N SER A 428 -22.25 -0.12 -2.60
CA SER A 428 -21.86 1.28 -2.43
C SER A 428 -21.66 1.60 -0.94
N THR A 429 -20.60 1.08 -0.34
CA THR A 429 -20.08 1.54 0.95
C THR A 429 -18.57 1.34 0.99
N GLU A 430 -17.83 2.44 0.93
CA GLU A 430 -16.40 2.53 1.22
C GLU A 430 -16.11 1.88 2.58
N GLY A 431 -15.49 0.70 2.55
CA GLY A 431 -15.05 -0.07 3.70
C GLY A 431 -14.20 -1.25 3.22
N SER A 432 -12.88 -1.07 3.26
CA SER A 432 -11.81 -2.04 2.98
C SER A 432 -12.16 -3.20 2.03
N ALA A 433 -12.11 -2.96 0.72
CA ALA A 433 -11.79 -4.06 -0.18
C ALA A 433 -10.39 -4.54 0.22
N LEU A 434 -10.23 -5.82 0.59
CA LEU A 434 -8.91 -6.39 0.81
C LEU A 434 -8.02 -6.07 -0.40
N PRO A 435 -6.73 -5.75 -0.22
CA PRO A 435 -5.81 -5.78 -1.34
C PRO A 435 -5.81 -7.21 -1.91
N GLN A 436 -6.36 -7.39 -3.11
CA GLN A 436 -6.52 -8.70 -3.74
C GLN A 436 -5.28 -9.13 -4.56
N ASP A 437 -4.27 -8.27 -4.64
CA ASP A 437 -3.09 -8.49 -5.47
C ASP A 437 -1.93 -9.07 -4.68
N ALA A 438 -2.07 -10.35 -4.28
CA ALA A 438 -0.99 -11.08 -3.63
C ALA A 438 0.18 -11.37 -4.60
N LEU A 439 -0.11 -11.51 -5.90
CA LEU A 439 0.90 -11.77 -6.92
C LEU A 439 1.98 -10.70 -6.93
N ARG A 440 1.60 -9.41 -6.88
CA ARG A 440 2.56 -8.30 -6.86
C ARG A 440 3.65 -8.44 -5.79
N PHE A 441 3.30 -8.94 -4.60
CA PHE A 441 4.25 -9.11 -3.50
C PHE A 441 5.09 -10.39 -3.61
N LEU A 442 4.63 -11.39 -4.37
CA LEU A 442 5.34 -12.64 -4.61
C LEU A 442 6.28 -12.58 -5.82
N LEU A 443 6.07 -11.64 -6.76
CA LEU A 443 6.83 -11.55 -8.00
C LEU A 443 8.36 -11.51 -7.79
N PRO A 444 8.92 -10.67 -6.89
CA PRO A 444 10.38 -10.62 -6.73
C PRO A 444 10.94 -11.97 -6.27
N GLY A 445 10.30 -12.59 -5.26
CA GLY A 445 10.66 -13.93 -4.82
C GLY A 445 10.55 -14.99 -5.92
N PHE A 446 9.48 -14.97 -6.72
CA PHE A 446 9.34 -15.88 -7.87
C PHE A 446 10.40 -15.63 -8.96
N CYS A 447 10.88 -14.40 -9.12
CA CYS A 447 11.98 -14.08 -10.02
C CYS A 447 13.25 -14.82 -9.59
N HIS A 448 13.65 -14.73 -8.32
CA HIS A 448 14.80 -15.47 -7.81
C HIS A 448 14.62 -16.98 -7.90
N LEU A 449 13.46 -17.48 -7.47
CA LEU A 449 13.16 -18.91 -7.43
C LEU A 449 13.11 -19.56 -8.82
N THR A 450 12.73 -18.84 -9.87
CA THR A 450 12.74 -19.40 -11.23
C THR A 450 14.14 -19.55 -11.81
N ALA A 451 15.16 -18.89 -11.26
CA ALA A 451 16.55 -19.11 -11.65
C ALA A 451 17.13 -20.43 -11.09
N GLU A 452 16.55 -20.96 -10.01
CA GLU A 452 17.02 -22.20 -9.34
C GLU A 452 16.23 -23.44 -9.79
N ASP A 453 16.91 -24.59 -9.92
CA ASP A 453 16.33 -25.82 -10.50
C ASP A 453 15.10 -26.34 -9.74
N ARG A 454 15.26 -26.66 -8.45
CA ARG A 454 14.19 -27.27 -7.63
C ARG A 454 12.95 -26.39 -7.51
N PRO A 455 13.03 -25.13 -7.05
CA PRO A 455 11.82 -24.30 -6.93
C PRO A 455 11.19 -23.95 -8.28
N ARG A 456 11.98 -23.81 -9.36
CA ARG A 456 11.43 -23.66 -10.72
C ARG A 456 10.56 -24.86 -11.10
N ASP A 457 11.04 -26.08 -10.89
CA ASP A 457 10.27 -27.30 -11.23
C ASP A 457 8.93 -27.35 -10.48
N ILE A 458 8.92 -26.94 -9.21
CA ILE A 458 7.70 -26.83 -8.39
C ILE A 458 6.76 -25.78 -9.00
N LEU A 459 7.23 -24.55 -9.23
CA LEU A 459 6.43 -23.47 -9.83
C LEU A 459 5.82 -23.87 -11.17
N VAL A 460 6.59 -24.55 -12.03
CA VAL A 460 6.11 -25.06 -13.32
C VAL A 460 5.02 -26.12 -13.10
N SER A 461 5.25 -27.09 -12.20
CA SER A 461 4.29 -28.16 -11.91
C SER A 461 2.95 -27.66 -11.35
N GLU A 462 2.99 -26.56 -10.57
CA GLU A 462 1.81 -25.92 -9.98
C GLU A 462 1.09 -24.98 -10.99
N GLY A 463 1.62 -24.84 -12.20
CA GLY A 463 1.03 -24.01 -13.26
C GLY A 463 1.23 -22.51 -13.03
N ALA A 464 2.32 -22.11 -12.36
CA ALA A 464 2.69 -20.70 -12.22
C ALA A 464 2.90 -19.98 -13.56
N PRO A 465 3.51 -20.58 -14.62
CA PRO A 465 3.69 -19.88 -15.89
C PRO A 465 2.38 -19.37 -16.51
N ALA A 466 1.33 -20.19 -16.50
CA ALA A 466 0.01 -19.80 -17.00
C ALA A 466 -0.60 -18.65 -16.18
N LEU A 467 -0.56 -18.76 -14.84
CA LEU A 467 -1.03 -17.72 -13.93
C LEU A 467 -0.30 -16.39 -14.15
N LEU A 468 1.03 -16.42 -14.23
CA LEU A 468 1.86 -15.23 -14.40
C LEU A 468 1.66 -14.60 -15.78
N CYS A 469 1.33 -15.39 -16.81
CA CYS A 469 0.99 -14.86 -18.12
C CYS A 469 -0.37 -14.16 -18.10
N GLU A 470 -1.40 -14.77 -17.49
CA GLU A 470 -2.70 -14.11 -17.29
C GLU A 470 -2.52 -12.79 -16.53
N TYR A 471 -1.68 -12.78 -15.50
CA TYR A 471 -1.36 -11.57 -14.73
C TYR A 471 -0.58 -10.53 -15.55
N PHE A 472 0.38 -10.95 -16.38
CA PHE A 472 1.09 -10.08 -17.32
C PHE A 472 0.12 -9.37 -18.28
N LEU A 473 -0.82 -10.12 -18.85
CA LEU A 473 -1.84 -9.57 -19.75
C LEU A 473 -2.71 -8.52 -19.04
N HIS A 474 -3.16 -8.83 -17.82
CA HIS A 474 -3.93 -7.89 -17.01
C HIS A 474 -3.15 -6.60 -16.69
N GLN A 475 -1.89 -6.72 -16.23
CA GLN A 475 -1.06 -5.54 -15.94
C GLN A 475 -0.74 -4.73 -17.21
N TRP A 476 -0.59 -5.39 -18.35
CA TRP A 476 -0.43 -4.74 -19.64
C TRP A 476 -1.68 -3.94 -20.05
N GLU A 477 -2.87 -4.51 -19.84
CA GLU A 477 -4.15 -3.81 -20.07
C GLU A 477 -4.31 -2.58 -19.17
N VAL A 478 -3.94 -2.68 -17.88
CA VAL A 478 -3.95 -1.55 -16.94
C VAL A 478 -3.00 -0.45 -17.42
N LEU A 479 -1.76 -0.79 -17.77
CA LEU A 479 -0.74 0.16 -18.25
C LEU A 479 -1.17 0.88 -19.54
N THR A 480 -1.91 0.20 -20.42
CA THR A 480 -2.32 0.75 -21.72
C THR A 480 -3.64 1.51 -21.67
N SER A 481 -4.54 1.15 -20.76
CA SER A 481 -5.88 1.74 -20.64
C SER A 481 -5.89 3.03 -19.81
N GLU A 482 -5.01 3.15 -18.82
CA GLU A 482 -4.98 4.30 -17.91
C GLU A 482 -3.80 5.24 -18.23
N PRO A 483 -4.05 6.51 -18.63
CA PRO A 483 -2.96 7.47 -18.88
C PRO A 483 -2.15 7.82 -17.62
N THR A 484 -2.70 7.52 -16.43
CA THR A 484 -2.04 7.63 -15.13
C THR A 484 -2.00 6.27 -14.42
N ALA A 485 -1.65 5.21 -15.15
CA ALA A 485 -1.46 3.89 -14.56
C ALA A 485 -0.49 3.98 -13.36
N PRO A 486 -0.74 3.23 -12.29
CA PRO A 486 0.12 3.27 -11.11
C PRO A 486 1.53 2.77 -11.47
N PRO A 487 2.61 3.38 -10.90
CA PRO A 487 3.99 2.96 -11.17
C PRO A 487 4.26 1.50 -10.81
N SER A 488 3.42 0.90 -9.95
CA SER A 488 3.50 -0.52 -9.60
C SER A 488 3.21 -1.48 -10.76
N SER A 489 2.42 -1.08 -11.77
CA SER A 489 2.14 -1.94 -12.92
C SER A 489 3.36 -2.09 -13.83
N ASP A 490 4.12 -1.00 -14.02
CA ASP A 490 5.38 -1.00 -14.77
C ASP A 490 6.40 -1.94 -14.11
N MET A 491 6.63 -1.76 -12.80
CA MET A 491 7.54 -2.62 -12.03
C MET A 491 7.12 -4.09 -12.05
N SER A 492 5.81 -4.38 -11.92
CA SER A 492 5.30 -5.75 -11.99
C SER A 492 5.60 -6.40 -13.35
N LEU A 493 5.41 -5.66 -14.45
CA LEU A 493 5.72 -6.14 -15.80
C LEU A 493 7.22 -6.38 -16.01
N GLN A 494 8.08 -5.52 -15.44
CA GLN A 494 9.53 -5.71 -15.47
C GLN A 494 9.93 -7.01 -14.75
N THR A 495 9.46 -7.22 -13.51
CA THR A 495 9.76 -8.46 -12.76
C THR A 495 9.20 -9.70 -13.45
N LEU A 496 7.99 -9.61 -14.04
CA LEU A 496 7.44 -10.70 -14.84
C LEU A 496 8.31 -11.02 -16.07
N CYS A 497 8.87 -10.00 -16.74
CA CYS A 497 9.80 -10.23 -17.83
C CYS A 497 11.03 -11.01 -17.34
N GLY A 498 11.58 -10.66 -16.17
CA GLY A 498 12.66 -11.41 -15.52
C GLY A 498 12.30 -12.87 -15.24
N ILE A 499 11.11 -13.13 -14.68
CA ILE A 499 10.61 -14.50 -14.45
C ILE A 499 10.53 -15.30 -15.76
N PHE A 500 9.92 -14.72 -16.80
CA PHE A 500 9.80 -15.41 -18.08
C PHE A 500 11.15 -15.59 -18.77
N LEU A 501 12.08 -14.65 -18.60
CA LEU A 501 13.44 -14.77 -19.13
C LEU A 501 14.17 -15.94 -18.48
N ASN A 502 14.07 -16.09 -17.15
CA ASN A 502 14.60 -17.25 -16.43
C ASN A 502 14.03 -18.55 -16.99
N LEU A 503 12.70 -18.64 -17.19
CA LEU A 503 12.06 -19.82 -17.76
C LEU A 503 12.50 -20.11 -19.21
N VAL A 504 12.63 -19.08 -20.06
CA VAL A 504 13.08 -19.24 -21.45
C VAL A 504 14.52 -19.74 -21.53
N VAL A 505 15.39 -19.27 -20.63
CA VAL A 505 16.80 -19.66 -20.58
C VAL A 505 16.99 -21.06 -19.96
N THR A 506 16.33 -21.32 -18.84
CA THR A 506 16.56 -22.53 -18.03
C THR A 506 15.67 -23.70 -18.41
N ALA A 507 14.50 -23.45 -19.01
CA ALA A 507 13.53 -24.46 -19.43
C ALA A 507 13.01 -24.21 -20.87
N PRO A 508 13.89 -24.21 -21.89
CA PRO A 508 13.50 -23.90 -23.28
C PRO A 508 12.49 -24.88 -23.89
N ASP A 509 12.48 -26.13 -23.41
CA ASP A 509 11.50 -27.14 -23.87
C ASP A 509 10.09 -26.84 -23.39
N LEU A 510 9.94 -26.34 -22.16
CA LEU A 510 8.66 -25.84 -21.64
C LEU A 510 8.17 -24.68 -22.52
N ALA A 511 9.04 -23.70 -22.77
CA ALA A 511 8.70 -22.54 -23.59
C ALA A 511 8.28 -22.91 -25.02
N ARG A 512 8.83 -24.01 -25.58
CA ARG A 512 8.47 -24.49 -26.92
C ARG A 512 7.12 -25.22 -26.96
N GLN A 513 6.75 -25.92 -25.89
CA GLN A 513 5.59 -26.80 -25.87
C GLN A 513 4.34 -26.12 -25.32
N ASP A 514 4.52 -25.25 -24.33
CA ASP A 514 3.42 -24.61 -23.63
C ASP A 514 2.88 -23.39 -24.42
N LYS A 515 1.57 -23.39 -24.66
CA LYS A 515 0.85 -22.34 -25.38
C LYS A 515 0.93 -20.98 -24.69
N THR A 516 1.13 -20.96 -23.38
CA THR A 516 1.30 -19.73 -22.60
C THR A 516 2.40 -18.84 -23.18
N PHE A 517 3.52 -19.41 -23.60
CA PHE A 517 4.62 -18.64 -24.19
C PHE A 517 4.29 -18.11 -25.58
N SER A 518 3.46 -18.81 -26.36
CA SER A 518 2.96 -18.28 -27.62
C SER A 518 2.01 -17.09 -27.40
N SER A 519 1.11 -17.18 -26.42
CA SER A 519 0.23 -16.07 -26.03
C SER A 519 1.01 -14.86 -25.50
N LEU A 520 2.05 -15.10 -24.68
CA LEU A 520 2.96 -14.06 -24.23
C LEU A 520 3.65 -13.39 -25.43
N MET A 521 4.18 -14.19 -26.37
CA MET A 521 4.85 -13.68 -27.56
C MET A 521 3.93 -12.76 -28.39
N ASP A 522 2.66 -13.14 -28.57
CA ASP A 522 1.69 -12.31 -29.31
C ASP A 522 1.49 -10.92 -28.70
N VAL A 523 1.63 -10.78 -27.38
CA VAL A 523 1.56 -9.49 -26.68
C VAL A 523 2.89 -8.75 -26.75
N LEU A 524 4.02 -9.45 -26.56
CA LEU A 524 5.36 -8.85 -26.69
C LEU A 524 5.58 -8.22 -28.07
N LEU A 525 5.08 -8.88 -29.13
CA LEU A 525 5.15 -8.38 -30.50
C LEU A 525 4.45 -7.02 -30.68
N LYS A 526 3.41 -6.74 -29.90
CA LYS A 526 2.61 -5.50 -29.97
C LYS A 526 3.07 -4.45 -28.95
N SER A 527 3.65 -4.88 -27.83
CA SER A 527 3.99 -3.99 -26.72
C SER A 527 5.22 -3.14 -26.99
N LEU A 528 6.30 -3.71 -27.54
CA LEU A 528 7.57 -2.99 -27.71
C LEU A 528 7.44 -1.71 -28.55
N PRO A 529 6.77 -1.70 -29.73
CA PRO A 529 6.59 -0.48 -30.51
C PRO A 529 5.85 0.63 -29.74
N LEU A 530 4.89 0.26 -28.87
CA LEU A 530 4.15 1.20 -28.05
C LEU A 530 5.01 1.78 -26.93
N LEU A 531 5.83 0.94 -26.27
CA LEU A 531 6.70 1.35 -25.18
C LEU A 531 7.79 2.33 -25.62
N LEU A 532 8.45 2.07 -26.75
CA LEU A 532 9.53 2.94 -27.24
C LEU A 532 9.07 4.34 -27.63
N SER A 533 7.77 4.55 -27.84
CA SER A 533 7.23 5.90 -28.05
C SER A 533 7.21 6.75 -26.76
N ARG A 534 7.40 6.13 -25.60
CA ARG A 534 7.29 6.76 -24.26
C ARG A 534 8.58 6.55 -23.47
N GLN A 535 9.43 7.58 -23.39
CA GLN A 535 10.73 7.49 -22.71
C GLN A 535 10.66 7.04 -21.24
N GLN A 536 9.58 7.34 -20.53
CA GLN A 536 9.41 6.93 -19.13
C GLN A 536 9.38 5.41 -18.91
N HIS A 537 9.14 4.61 -19.95
CA HIS A 537 9.08 3.14 -19.86
C HIS A 537 10.27 2.45 -20.53
N LEU A 538 11.42 3.13 -20.62
CA LEU A 538 12.58 2.61 -21.34
C LEU A 538 13.12 1.30 -20.72
N VAL A 539 13.10 1.17 -19.39
CA VAL A 539 13.51 -0.04 -18.68
C VAL A 539 12.58 -1.22 -19.01
N LEU A 540 11.27 -1.00 -19.03
CA LEU A 540 10.32 -2.03 -19.47
C LEU A 540 10.47 -2.35 -20.96
N ALA A 541 10.77 -1.36 -21.80
CA ALA A 541 11.07 -1.60 -23.21
C ALA A 541 12.29 -2.50 -23.39
N ALA A 542 13.35 -2.30 -22.59
CA ALA A 542 14.52 -3.18 -22.57
C ALA A 542 14.14 -4.62 -22.18
N ASN A 543 13.37 -4.77 -21.10
CA ASN A 543 12.87 -6.07 -20.64
C ASN A 543 12.06 -6.81 -21.72
N VAL A 544 11.08 -6.12 -22.33
CA VAL A 544 10.23 -6.66 -23.39
C VAL A 544 11.03 -7.00 -24.65
N ALA A 545 11.97 -6.15 -25.06
CA ALA A 545 12.81 -6.39 -26.22
C ALA A 545 13.67 -7.65 -26.02
N THR A 546 14.35 -7.75 -24.88
CA THR A 546 15.25 -8.86 -24.57
C THR A 546 14.48 -10.17 -24.41
N LEU A 547 13.38 -10.18 -23.65
CA LEU A 547 12.52 -11.35 -23.52
C LEU A 547 11.94 -11.77 -24.87
N GLY A 548 11.41 -10.83 -25.65
CA GLY A 548 10.82 -11.14 -26.95
C GLY A 548 11.83 -11.70 -27.96
N LEU A 549 13.05 -11.16 -28.01
CA LEU A 549 14.12 -11.71 -28.86
C LEU A 549 14.56 -13.10 -28.40
N MET A 550 14.71 -13.31 -27.09
CA MET A 550 15.05 -14.62 -26.53
C MET A 550 13.97 -15.67 -26.82
N LEU A 551 12.71 -15.30 -26.64
CA LEU A 551 11.57 -16.17 -26.90
C LEU A 551 11.40 -16.43 -28.41
N ALA A 552 11.67 -15.45 -29.28
CA ALA A 552 11.64 -15.63 -30.73
C ALA A 552 12.59 -16.73 -31.20
N ARG A 553 13.75 -16.91 -30.56
CA ARG A 553 14.70 -17.98 -30.87
C ARG A 553 14.11 -19.36 -30.59
N ILE A 554 13.36 -19.50 -29.49
CA ILE A 554 12.72 -20.76 -29.10
C ILE A 554 11.50 -21.05 -29.99
N LEU A 555 10.71 -20.02 -30.29
CA LEU A 555 9.47 -20.09 -31.04
C LEU A 555 9.63 -19.85 -32.54
N ALA A 556 10.85 -19.93 -33.09
CA ALA A 556 11.13 -19.54 -34.49
C ALA A 556 10.20 -20.22 -35.52
N GLY A 557 9.76 -21.46 -35.27
CA GLY A 557 8.81 -22.18 -36.12
C GLY A 557 7.35 -21.68 -36.06
N SER A 558 7.01 -20.75 -35.17
CA SER A 558 5.65 -20.21 -35.00
C SER A 558 5.25 -19.31 -36.16
N ALA A 559 4.02 -19.48 -36.66
CA ALA A 559 3.45 -18.67 -37.74
C ALA A 559 3.45 -17.16 -37.42
N ALA A 560 3.34 -16.78 -36.15
CA ALA A 560 3.36 -15.38 -35.71
C ALA A 560 4.68 -14.68 -36.05
N LEU A 561 5.80 -15.42 -36.14
CA LEU A 561 7.15 -14.88 -36.37
C LEU A 561 7.63 -15.01 -37.82
N GLN A 562 6.85 -15.67 -38.68
CA GLN A 562 7.20 -15.89 -40.09
C GLN A 562 6.86 -14.67 -40.96
N GLY A 563 7.42 -13.51 -40.62
CA GLY A 563 7.37 -12.29 -41.45
C GLY A 563 6.03 -11.55 -41.42
N THR A 564 5.21 -11.78 -40.39
CA THR A 564 3.98 -11.03 -40.13
C THR A 564 4.29 -9.54 -39.90
N GLN A 565 3.26 -8.69 -40.03
CA GLN A 565 3.43 -7.25 -39.79
C GLN A 565 3.89 -6.96 -38.36
N SER A 566 3.26 -7.60 -37.36
CA SER A 566 3.63 -7.44 -35.95
C SER A 566 5.05 -7.93 -35.66
N ALA A 567 5.50 -9.03 -36.28
CA ALA A 567 6.90 -9.46 -36.17
C ALA A 567 7.86 -8.41 -36.74
N LYS A 568 7.59 -7.87 -37.94
CA LYS A 568 8.43 -6.84 -38.54
C LYS A 568 8.48 -5.55 -37.70
N GLU A 569 7.35 -5.14 -37.15
CA GLU A 569 7.25 -3.97 -36.27
C GLU A 569 8.03 -4.18 -34.96
N PHE A 570 7.89 -5.34 -34.33
CA PHE A 570 8.63 -5.72 -33.14
C PHE A 570 10.13 -5.73 -33.39
N PHE A 571 10.62 -6.47 -34.40
CA PHE A 571 12.05 -6.54 -34.68
C PHE A 571 12.61 -5.18 -35.11
N GLY A 572 11.86 -4.39 -35.88
CA GLY A 572 12.23 -3.02 -36.21
C GLY A 572 12.27 -2.08 -34.99
N ALA A 573 11.41 -2.30 -33.99
CA ALA A 573 11.45 -1.61 -32.70
C ALA A 573 12.65 -2.05 -31.85
N ALA A 574 12.92 -3.35 -31.77
CA ALA A 574 14.07 -3.91 -31.05
C ALA A 574 15.40 -3.43 -31.65
N ILE A 575 15.54 -3.42 -32.99
CA ILE A 575 16.71 -2.87 -33.68
C ILE A 575 16.88 -1.39 -33.35
N ARG A 576 15.79 -0.60 -33.38
CA ARG A 576 15.85 0.82 -33.00
C ARG A 576 16.33 1.00 -31.55
N PHE A 577 15.74 0.27 -30.61
CA PHE A 577 16.14 0.29 -29.21
C PHE A 577 17.64 -0.03 -29.03
N LEU A 578 18.13 -1.10 -29.66
CA LEU A 578 19.53 -1.51 -29.53
C LEU A 578 20.48 -0.51 -30.21
N SER A 579 20.10 0.02 -31.37
CA SER A 579 20.91 0.93 -32.17
C SER A 579 21.13 2.31 -31.54
N GLN A 580 20.18 2.78 -30.71
CA GLN A 580 20.19 4.14 -30.17
C GLN A 580 20.93 4.26 -28.83
N ALA A 581 21.36 3.15 -28.23
CA ALA A 581 21.97 3.13 -26.91
C ALA A 581 23.32 3.86 -26.85
N HIS A 582 24.06 3.92 -27.97
CA HIS A 582 25.42 4.47 -28.01
C HIS A 582 25.58 5.56 -29.07
N THR A 583 26.44 6.55 -28.79
CA THR A 583 26.79 7.65 -29.68
C THR A 583 28.26 8.05 -29.51
N ALA A 584 28.81 8.76 -30.50
CA ALA A 584 30.13 9.36 -30.42
C ALA A 584 30.05 10.68 -29.62
N GLN A 585 30.86 10.80 -28.58
CA GLN A 585 31.02 12.03 -27.78
C GLN A 585 32.49 12.43 -27.69
N ALA A 586 32.78 13.72 -27.44
CA ALA A 586 34.16 14.17 -27.27
C ALA A 586 34.77 13.53 -26.01
N ALA A 587 35.93 12.90 -26.14
CA ALA A 587 36.60 12.29 -25.01
C ALA A 587 37.13 13.37 -24.04
N PRO A 588 37.03 13.18 -22.72
CA PRO A 588 37.59 14.13 -21.76
C PRO A 588 39.11 14.25 -21.94
N GLY A 589 39.58 15.42 -22.41
CA GLY A 589 41.01 15.71 -22.52
C GLY A 589 41.69 15.26 -23.83
N SER A 590 40.95 14.89 -24.88
CA SER A 590 41.51 14.70 -26.22
C SER A 590 40.58 15.21 -27.33
N ASP A 591 41.14 15.48 -28.52
CA ASP A 591 40.39 15.88 -29.71
C ASP A 591 39.70 14.68 -30.41
N SER A 592 39.82 13.45 -29.86
CA SER A 592 39.21 12.25 -30.42
C SER A 592 37.80 12.02 -29.87
N LEU A 593 36.91 11.49 -30.70
CA LEU A 593 35.61 11.02 -30.25
C LEU A 593 35.75 9.64 -29.56
N ALA A 594 35.03 9.45 -28.47
CA ALA A 594 34.90 8.19 -27.74
C ALA A 594 33.46 7.66 -27.83
N MET A 595 33.33 6.34 -27.72
CA MET A 595 32.03 5.69 -27.54
C MET A 595 31.45 6.07 -26.17
N ALA A 596 30.19 6.50 -26.14
CA ALA A 596 29.49 6.82 -24.90
C ALA A 596 28.01 6.43 -24.99
N VAL A 597 27.39 6.20 -23.85
CA VAL A 597 25.95 5.98 -23.74
C VAL A 597 25.21 7.25 -24.20
N SER A 598 24.20 7.07 -25.05
CA SER A 598 23.38 8.16 -25.56
C SER A 598 22.65 8.90 -24.43
N PRO A 599 22.48 10.24 -24.52
CA PRO A 599 21.81 11.02 -23.47
C PRO A 599 20.41 10.53 -23.10
N ALA A 600 19.68 9.93 -24.05
CA ALA A 600 18.35 9.35 -23.82
C ALA A 600 18.37 8.08 -22.94
N TYR A 601 19.52 7.42 -22.82
CA TYR A 601 19.71 6.17 -22.07
C TYR A 601 20.47 6.40 -20.77
N THR A 602 21.25 7.49 -20.68
CA THR A 602 22.18 7.73 -19.56
C THR A 602 21.53 7.61 -18.18
N SER A 603 20.31 8.13 -17.98
CA SER A 603 19.63 8.08 -16.68
C SER A 603 19.09 6.70 -16.29
N PHE A 604 19.03 5.76 -17.23
CA PHE A 604 18.46 4.42 -17.03
C PHE A 604 19.48 3.32 -17.36
N TRP A 605 20.74 3.67 -17.65
CA TRP A 605 21.70 2.74 -18.21
C TRP A 605 22.07 1.63 -17.22
N ASP A 606 22.17 1.96 -15.93
CA ASP A 606 22.46 0.98 -14.88
C ASP A 606 21.39 -0.11 -14.81
N ASP A 607 20.12 0.23 -15.08
CA ASP A 607 18.99 -0.72 -15.12
C ASP A 607 18.85 -1.46 -16.46
N ILE A 608 19.54 -1.02 -17.52
CA ILE A 608 19.33 -1.48 -18.90
C ILE A 608 20.54 -2.23 -19.45
N CYS A 609 21.76 -1.96 -18.99
CA CYS A 609 22.99 -2.37 -19.65
C CYS A 609 23.07 -3.89 -19.86
N GLU A 610 22.80 -4.69 -18.82
CA GLU A 610 22.80 -6.16 -18.91
C GLU A 610 21.73 -6.67 -19.88
N LEU A 611 20.52 -6.08 -19.83
CA LEU A 611 19.44 -6.41 -20.75
C LEU A 611 19.80 -6.06 -22.19
N TRP A 612 20.51 -4.95 -22.42
CA TRP A 612 20.97 -4.53 -23.74
C TRP A 612 21.98 -5.52 -24.32
N PHE A 613 22.97 -5.95 -23.53
CA PHE A 613 23.95 -6.95 -23.96
C PHE A 613 23.29 -8.29 -24.30
N LEU A 614 22.39 -8.76 -23.43
CA LEU A 614 21.62 -9.97 -23.69
C LEU A 614 20.71 -9.82 -24.92
N GLY A 615 20.12 -8.64 -25.12
CA GLY A 615 19.32 -8.29 -26.29
C GLY A 615 20.14 -8.32 -27.59
N MET A 616 21.36 -7.79 -27.59
CA MET A 616 22.29 -7.87 -28.72
C MET A 616 22.63 -9.32 -29.08
N GLN A 617 22.93 -10.14 -28.07
CA GLN A 617 23.20 -11.56 -28.27
C GLN A 617 21.96 -12.30 -28.79
N ALA A 618 20.78 -12.00 -28.26
CA ALA A 618 19.52 -12.60 -28.69
C ALA A 618 19.17 -12.20 -30.13
N LEU A 619 19.40 -10.95 -30.53
CA LEU A 619 19.22 -10.48 -31.91
C LEU A 619 20.18 -11.19 -32.86
N ALA A 620 21.46 -11.32 -32.50
CA ALA A 620 22.43 -12.09 -33.27
C ALA A 620 21.92 -13.52 -33.52
N GLY A 621 21.42 -14.18 -32.47
CA GLY A 621 20.85 -15.52 -32.57
C GLY A 621 19.54 -15.61 -33.39
N CYS A 622 18.81 -14.51 -33.58
CA CYS A 622 17.60 -14.47 -34.40
C CYS A 622 17.91 -14.37 -35.90
N ILE A 623 19.00 -13.72 -36.29
CA ILE A 623 19.37 -13.47 -37.69
C ILE A 623 19.34 -14.74 -38.56
N PRO A 624 20.01 -15.85 -38.18
CA PRO A 624 20.00 -17.07 -39.00
C PRO A 624 18.63 -17.77 -39.01
N LEU A 625 17.75 -17.49 -38.05
CA LEU A 625 16.44 -18.14 -37.92
C LEU A 625 15.36 -17.48 -38.79
N PHE A 626 15.54 -16.21 -39.15
CA PHE A 626 14.54 -15.43 -39.88
C PHE A 626 15.13 -14.83 -41.17
N PRO A 627 14.89 -15.45 -42.35
CA PRO A 627 15.47 -15.00 -43.62
C PRO A 627 15.13 -13.55 -44.01
N TRP A 628 14.03 -13.01 -43.50
CA TRP A 628 13.59 -11.63 -43.76
C TRP A 628 14.26 -10.59 -42.85
N LEU A 629 14.88 -11.00 -41.74
CA LEU A 629 15.43 -10.10 -40.73
C LEU A 629 16.68 -9.32 -41.18
N PRO A 630 17.65 -9.89 -41.90
CA PRO A 630 18.78 -9.12 -42.42
C PRO A 630 18.34 -7.92 -43.29
N GLN A 631 17.31 -8.12 -44.11
CA GLN A 631 16.75 -7.05 -44.94
C GLN A 631 16.10 -5.95 -44.07
N ALA A 632 15.45 -6.31 -42.97
CA ALA A 632 14.88 -5.36 -42.03
C ALA A 632 15.98 -4.53 -41.33
N VAL A 633 17.13 -5.14 -41.00
CA VAL A 633 18.29 -4.44 -40.44
C VAL A 633 18.84 -3.38 -41.41
N LEU A 634 18.96 -3.73 -42.69
CA LEU A 634 19.35 -2.76 -43.74
C LEU A 634 18.33 -1.63 -43.89
N GLN A 635 17.04 -1.95 -43.89
CA GLN A 635 15.97 -0.94 -43.98
C GLN A 635 15.96 0.02 -42.77
N ALA A 636 16.32 -0.48 -41.59
CA ALA A 636 16.46 0.33 -40.38
C ALA A 636 17.72 1.24 -40.40
N ARG A 637 18.61 1.08 -41.39
CA ARG A 637 19.91 1.76 -41.49
C ARG A 637 20.82 1.60 -40.26
N TRP A 638 20.58 0.54 -39.49
CA TRP A 638 21.37 0.28 -38.29
C TRP A 638 22.78 -0.14 -38.64
N LEU A 639 22.95 -1.00 -39.65
CA LEU A 639 24.27 -1.48 -40.07
C LEU A 639 25.16 -0.32 -40.51
N GLU A 640 24.66 0.56 -41.38
CA GLU A 640 25.38 1.74 -41.86
C GLU A 640 25.66 2.71 -40.71
N GLY A 641 24.67 3.00 -39.86
CA GLY A 641 24.85 3.90 -38.72
C GLY A 641 25.86 3.37 -37.70
N LEU A 642 25.87 2.07 -37.45
CA LEU A 642 26.86 1.41 -36.60
C LEU A 642 28.26 1.55 -37.21
N LEU A 643 28.44 1.22 -38.49
CA LEU A 643 29.73 1.34 -39.18
C LEU A 643 30.24 2.79 -39.21
N GLU A 644 29.36 3.78 -39.42
CA GLU A 644 29.69 5.20 -39.33
C GLU A 644 30.13 5.60 -37.92
N LEU A 645 29.40 5.17 -36.89
CA LEU A 645 29.74 5.43 -35.48
C LEU A 645 31.14 4.89 -35.16
N LEU A 646 31.35 3.63 -35.52
CA LEU A 646 32.57 2.86 -35.35
C LEU A 646 33.77 3.49 -36.08
N SER A 647 33.56 4.08 -37.27
CA SER A 647 34.61 4.82 -38.00
C SER A 647 35.04 6.13 -37.34
N ARG A 648 34.21 6.70 -36.45
CA ARG A 648 34.44 8.01 -35.85
C ARG A 648 35.09 7.94 -34.47
N VAL A 649 34.92 6.85 -33.74
CA VAL A 649 35.37 6.70 -32.36
C VAL A 649 36.72 6.01 -32.27
N ALA A 650 37.55 6.37 -31.29
CA ALA A 650 38.84 5.72 -31.09
C ALA A 650 38.68 4.24 -30.63
N PRO A 651 39.49 3.29 -31.12
CA PRO A 651 39.40 1.88 -30.70
C PRO A 651 39.54 1.67 -29.20
N ALA A 652 40.41 2.46 -28.55
CA ALA A 652 40.63 2.43 -27.11
C ALA A 652 39.40 2.85 -26.27
N SER A 653 38.36 3.40 -26.90
CA SER A 653 37.12 3.82 -26.23
C SER A 653 36.05 2.73 -26.15
N LEU A 654 36.25 1.58 -26.81
CA LEU A 654 35.34 0.44 -26.68
C LEU A 654 35.94 -0.58 -25.73
N ASP A 655 35.15 -1.00 -24.74
CA ASP A 655 35.47 -2.15 -23.93
C ASP A 655 35.27 -3.47 -24.70
N PHE A 656 35.74 -4.56 -24.10
CA PHE A 656 35.66 -5.88 -24.68
C PHE A 656 34.22 -6.37 -24.87
N GLU A 657 33.30 -6.00 -23.98
CA GLU A 657 31.91 -6.46 -24.00
C GLU A 657 31.14 -5.82 -25.16
N LEU A 658 31.33 -4.53 -25.41
CA LEU A 658 30.77 -3.81 -26.56
C LEU A 658 31.32 -4.36 -27.87
N VAL A 659 32.63 -4.63 -27.94
CA VAL A 659 33.24 -5.27 -29.12
C VAL A 659 32.60 -6.63 -29.38
N ALA A 660 32.44 -7.46 -28.35
CA ALA A 660 31.83 -8.78 -28.48
C ALA A 660 30.36 -8.69 -28.94
N ALA A 661 29.58 -7.77 -28.38
CA ALA A 661 28.18 -7.55 -28.74
C ALA A 661 28.01 -7.14 -30.20
N PHE A 662 28.76 -6.12 -30.67
CA PHE A 662 28.70 -5.69 -32.07
C PHE A 662 29.23 -6.77 -33.02
N GLN A 663 30.34 -7.42 -32.68
CA GLN A 663 30.89 -8.49 -33.49
C GLN A 663 29.88 -9.62 -33.69
N GLY A 664 29.19 -10.05 -32.62
CA GLY A 664 28.22 -11.15 -32.70
C GLY A 664 27.13 -10.91 -33.75
N VAL A 665 26.58 -9.69 -33.78
CA VAL A 665 25.56 -9.31 -34.76
C VAL A 665 26.15 -9.20 -36.18
N LEU A 666 27.28 -8.49 -36.33
CA LEU A 666 27.90 -8.26 -37.64
C LEU A 666 28.29 -9.57 -38.33
N VAL A 667 28.80 -10.53 -37.57
CA VAL A 667 29.15 -11.88 -38.07
C VAL A 667 27.92 -12.59 -38.62
N GLU A 668 26.81 -12.61 -37.87
CA GLU A 668 25.60 -13.30 -38.31
C GLU A 668 24.94 -12.59 -39.50
N LEU A 669 24.96 -11.26 -39.56
CA LEU A 669 24.51 -10.50 -40.73
C LEU A 669 25.33 -10.81 -41.99
N ALA A 670 26.66 -10.85 -41.87
CA ALA A 670 27.56 -11.14 -42.98
C ALA A 670 27.36 -12.58 -43.51
N ARG A 671 27.04 -13.54 -42.63
CA ARG A 671 26.76 -14.94 -43.02
C ARG A 671 25.38 -15.10 -43.65
N ALA A 672 24.37 -14.44 -43.09
CA ALA A 672 22.98 -14.66 -43.48
C ALA A 672 22.55 -13.86 -44.73
N SER A 673 23.30 -12.81 -45.12
CA SER A 673 22.88 -11.90 -46.19
C SER A 673 24.07 -11.30 -46.96
N GLU A 674 24.17 -11.63 -48.26
CA GLU A 674 25.15 -11.05 -49.18
C GLU A 674 25.04 -9.51 -49.30
N PRO A 675 23.83 -8.90 -49.34
CA PRO A 675 23.70 -7.45 -49.25
C PRO A 675 24.32 -6.85 -47.98
N CYS A 676 24.11 -7.48 -46.81
CA CYS A 676 24.71 -7.02 -45.56
C CYS A 676 26.23 -7.16 -45.58
N ARG A 677 26.74 -8.31 -46.07
CA ARG A 677 28.18 -8.55 -46.26
C ARG A 677 28.81 -7.50 -47.16
N SER A 678 28.15 -7.15 -48.26
CA SER A 678 28.61 -6.12 -49.20
C SER A 678 28.72 -4.74 -48.55
N VAL A 679 27.73 -4.35 -47.72
CA VAL A 679 27.76 -3.09 -46.97
C VAL A 679 28.93 -3.08 -45.97
N ILE A 680 29.17 -4.17 -45.25
CA ILE A 680 30.31 -4.27 -44.32
C ILE A 680 31.64 -4.09 -45.06
N LEU A 681 31.79 -4.76 -46.21
CA LEU A 681 33.01 -4.67 -47.03
C LEU A 681 33.20 -3.27 -47.64
N SER A 682 32.15 -2.61 -48.11
CA SER A 682 32.25 -1.27 -48.70
C SER A 682 32.67 -0.19 -47.70
N HIS A 683 32.50 -0.44 -46.40
CA HIS A 683 32.93 0.42 -45.30
C HIS A 683 34.26 -0.01 -44.65
N GLN A 684 35.14 -0.70 -45.39
CA GLN A 684 36.44 -1.18 -44.88
C GLN A 684 36.33 -2.13 -43.67
N GLY A 685 35.22 -2.87 -43.57
CA GLY A 685 34.92 -3.70 -42.39
C GLY A 685 35.97 -4.75 -42.03
N ALA A 686 36.77 -5.23 -42.99
CA ALA A 686 37.88 -6.16 -42.72
C ALA A 686 39.05 -5.49 -41.98
N GLU A 687 39.41 -4.26 -42.37
CA GLU A 687 40.49 -3.50 -41.75
C GLU A 687 40.08 -3.05 -40.34
N TRP A 688 38.84 -2.59 -40.20
CA TRP A 688 38.30 -2.15 -38.93
C TRP A 688 38.03 -3.31 -37.96
N ALA A 689 37.62 -4.48 -38.46
CA ALA A 689 37.50 -5.69 -37.63
C ALA A 689 38.85 -6.05 -36.98
N ASN A 690 39.96 -5.96 -37.70
CA ASN A 690 41.29 -6.14 -37.12
C ASN A 690 41.62 -5.04 -36.09
N LEU A 691 41.37 -3.78 -36.44
CA LEU A 691 41.66 -2.61 -35.59
C LEU A 691 40.95 -2.66 -34.22
N TYR A 692 39.74 -3.23 -34.14
CA TYR A 692 38.94 -3.33 -32.90
C TYR A 692 39.02 -4.71 -32.26
N GLY A 693 39.86 -5.62 -32.78
CA GLY A 693 40.02 -6.97 -32.24
C GLY A 693 38.84 -7.91 -32.51
N MET A 694 38.02 -7.63 -33.54
CA MET A 694 36.90 -8.46 -33.97
C MET A 694 37.34 -9.64 -34.86
N ALA A 695 38.12 -10.56 -34.29
CA ALA A 695 38.71 -11.70 -35.03
C ALA A 695 37.67 -12.60 -35.73
N ALA A 696 36.48 -12.79 -35.15
CA ALA A 696 35.46 -13.65 -35.75
C ALA A 696 34.82 -12.99 -37.00
N LEU A 697 34.71 -11.66 -37.00
CA LEU A 697 34.23 -10.91 -38.16
C LEU A 697 35.26 -10.90 -39.27
N GLU A 698 36.53 -10.66 -38.94
CA GLU A 698 37.64 -10.73 -39.91
C GLU A 698 37.69 -12.08 -40.64
N GLN A 699 37.64 -13.18 -39.88
CA GLN A 699 37.58 -14.54 -40.44
C GLN A 699 36.34 -14.78 -41.30
N CYS A 700 35.19 -14.21 -40.91
CA CYS A 700 33.95 -14.34 -41.66
C CYS A 700 34.01 -13.64 -43.01
N LEU A 701 34.61 -12.45 -43.06
CA LEU A 701 34.73 -11.65 -44.27
C LEU A 701 35.78 -12.23 -45.24
N ALA A 702 36.83 -12.85 -44.72
CA ALA A 702 37.92 -13.44 -45.50
C ALA A 702 37.56 -14.75 -46.23
N LYS A 703 36.54 -15.50 -45.76
CA LYS A 703 36.05 -16.71 -46.42
C LYS A 703 35.26 -16.32 -47.67
N GLN A 704 35.82 -16.53 -48.87
CA GLN A 704 35.14 -16.25 -50.15
C GLN A 704 33.80 -16.97 -50.25
#